data_AF-A0A537YW46-F1
#
_entry.id   AF-A0A537YW46-F1
#
_cell.length_a   1.000
_cell.length_b   1.000
_cell.length_c   1.000
_cell.angle_alpha   90.00
_cell.angle_beta   90.00
_cell.angle_gamma   90.00
#
_symmetry.space_group_name_H-M   'P 1'
#
loop_
_entity.id
_entity.type
_entity.pdbx_description
1 polymer ?
#
loop_
_entity_poly.entity_id
_entity_poly.type
_entity_poly.pdbx_seq_one_letter_code
_entity_poly.pdbx_strand_id
1 'polypeptide(L)'
;MGLFVMTVAGLEERLGERERLIGAREAARLGTVFGALVLVAALGADRGGYWPTAWGWTALAVLWPAGIAVVLRPPRLRPLDIAFVGLLLAFCGWMLLSSLWSSATAPFLEGERALVYVGLATLAIVVVSARTHRSLLGGVTAAIVLVSTYSLATRLFPERLGRFDAIAGYRLSVPVGYWNALGALGIFAAMGVLLAFGFAVRGLQPIARAVAGASTVPLTATLYFTYSRGAWVALAFGALAMLALDTRRLQLLGAFLLIAPPAAVGVWLASRFEALTNRGSTLAAASPDGHRLALLLAFLSICAIAATVVLSSLAKRLKPQRTARMVLGIAIIGAVVGLLLGIFARYGSPSTLARRAYDSFSAPAPAIPTNLNKRLFVLSGGQRVPQWKVAWHDFKAHPWLGSGAGSYHAYWLQRRPIAAPVLDAHSLYLETLAEMGPVGLALVVGALLMPIIAAVRTRHRSLVAPAFGTYCAYMLHAGVDWDWEMLAVTAVAVLVGAALLGVARPDDARPLSITARGALVIACAGASAFAFVGLLSNTALANSRNATAAERWRAAASDARKAIRWAPWSSAGWQQLGEVQLQQGQLEDARSSFRKGLAKSPDNWELWLDLAFASSGQARHQAALQALRLDPLAPEIAQVRAGLGLGAGG
;
A
#
# COMPACT_ATOMS: atom_id res chain seq x y z
N MET A 1 -18.93 -9.59 -64.40
CA MET A 1 -19.08 -10.35 -63.14
C MET A 1 -17.77 -10.57 -62.39
N GLY A 2 -16.66 -11.00 -63.02
CA GLY A 2 -15.40 -11.32 -62.31
C GLY A 2 -14.77 -10.18 -61.48
N LEU A 3 -14.81 -8.93 -61.98
CA LEU A 3 -14.33 -7.74 -61.24
C LEU A 3 -15.19 -7.41 -60.00
N PHE A 4 -16.50 -7.67 -60.06
CA PHE A 4 -17.42 -7.41 -58.95
C PHE A 4 -17.24 -8.43 -57.81
N VAL A 5 -17.02 -9.70 -58.17
CA VAL A 5 -16.77 -10.80 -57.21
C VAL A 5 -15.42 -10.63 -56.48
N MET A 6 -14.36 -10.17 -57.17
CA MET A 6 -13.08 -9.86 -56.50
C MET A 6 -13.19 -8.70 -55.49
N THR A 7 -14.00 -7.68 -55.76
CA THR A 7 -14.25 -6.59 -54.80
C THR A 7 -15.02 -7.05 -53.57
N VAL A 8 -16.00 -7.96 -53.71
CA VAL A 8 -16.79 -8.47 -52.58
C VAL A 8 -15.95 -9.38 -51.68
N ALA A 9 -15.15 -10.29 -52.25
CA ALA A 9 -14.24 -11.15 -51.48
C ALA A 9 -13.17 -10.33 -50.71
N GLY A 10 -12.59 -9.30 -51.34
CA GLY A 10 -11.65 -8.39 -50.67
C GLY A 10 -12.30 -7.48 -49.61
N LEU A 11 -13.61 -7.21 -49.72
CA LEU A 11 -14.40 -6.52 -48.69
C LEU A 11 -14.70 -7.45 -47.51
N GLU A 12 -15.09 -8.70 -47.76
CA GLU A 12 -15.31 -9.71 -46.72
C GLU A 12 -14.04 -10.02 -45.93
N GLU A 13 -12.89 -10.13 -46.60
CA GLU A 13 -11.60 -10.36 -45.94
C GLU A 13 -11.19 -9.16 -45.06
N ARG A 14 -11.37 -7.93 -45.56
CA ARG A 14 -11.13 -6.69 -44.78
C ARG A 14 -12.11 -6.51 -43.63
N LEU A 15 -13.37 -6.93 -43.79
CA LEU A 15 -14.38 -6.92 -42.72
C LEU A 15 -14.01 -7.95 -41.64
N GLY A 16 -13.64 -9.17 -42.04
CA GLY A 16 -13.18 -10.22 -41.12
C GLY A 16 -11.90 -9.84 -40.37
N GLU A 17 -10.93 -9.19 -41.03
CA GLU A 17 -9.73 -8.68 -40.38
C GLU A 17 -10.06 -7.55 -39.37
N ARG A 18 -10.97 -6.65 -39.75
CA ARG A 18 -11.44 -5.56 -38.88
C ARG A 18 -12.17 -6.10 -37.66
N GLU A 19 -13.03 -7.10 -37.82
CA GLU A 19 -13.75 -7.77 -36.71
C GLU A 19 -12.78 -8.48 -35.77
N ARG A 20 -11.80 -9.23 -36.31
CA ARG A 20 -10.73 -9.85 -35.51
C ARG A 20 -9.92 -8.81 -34.71
N LEU A 21 -9.59 -7.69 -35.33
CA LEU A 21 -8.87 -6.59 -34.68
C LEU A 21 -9.72 -5.91 -33.58
N ILE A 22 -11.03 -5.79 -33.77
CA ILE A 22 -11.95 -5.26 -32.76
C ILE A 22 -12.04 -6.24 -31.58
N GLY A 23 -12.26 -7.53 -31.84
CA GLY A 23 -12.31 -8.57 -30.82
C GLY A 23 -11.03 -8.66 -29.99
N ALA A 24 -9.86 -8.65 -30.65
CA ALA A 24 -8.57 -8.65 -29.95
C ALA A 24 -8.36 -7.41 -29.07
N ARG A 25 -8.85 -6.24 -29.51
CA ARG A 25 -8.77 -5.00 -28.71
C ARG A 25 -9.69 -5.04 -27.49
N GLU A 26 -10.87 -5.61 -27.63
CA GLU A 26 -11.81 -5.77 -26.53
C GLU A 26 -11.32 -6.78 -25.51
N ALA A 27 -10.81 -7.94 -25.96
CA ALA A 27 -10.15 -8.92 -25.12
C ALA A 27 -8.96 -8.31 -24.34
N ALA A 28 -8.12 -7.50 -24.99
CA ALA A 28 -7.02 -6.81 -24.31
C ALA A 28 -7.51 -5.81 -23.24
N ARG A 29 -8.61 -5.09 -23.51
CA ARG A 29 -9.22 -4.16 -22.53
C ARG A 29 -9.79 -4.94 -21.34
N LEU A 30 -10.58 -5.97 -21.59
CA LEU A 30 -11.20 -6.79 -20.55
C LEU A 30 -10.14 -7.53 -19.72
N GLY A 31 -9.12 -8.11 -20.38
CA GLY A 31 -7.98 -8.72 -19.72
C GLY A 31 -7.21 -7.73 -18.84
N THR A 32 -7.03 -6.48 -19.28
CA THR A 32 -6.40 -5.43 -18.44
C THR A 32 -7.26 -5.08 -17.22
N VAL A 33 -8.58 -4.93 -17.39
CA VAL A 33 -9.50 -4.65 -16.27
C VAL A 33 -9.48 -5.79 -15.28
N PHE A 34 -9.71 -7.02 -15.75
CA PHE A 34 -9.83 -8.20 -14.91
C PHE A 34 -8.50 -8.55 -14.24
N GLY A 35 -7.38 -8.49 -14.96
CA GLY A 35 -6.06 -8.73 -14.41
C GLY A 35 -5.73 -7.75 -13.28
N ALA A 36 -5.97 -6.46 -13.47
CA ALA A 36 -5.76 -5.46 -12.42
C ALA A 36 -6.72 -5.65 -11.23
N LEU A 37 -7.98 -6.01 -11.51
CA LEU A 37 -8.99 -6.26 -10.48
C LEU A 37 -8.57 -7.44 -9.61
N VAL A 38 -8.31 -8.58 -10.22
CA VAL A 38 -7.94 -9.82 -9.51
C VAL A 38 -6.66 -9.64 -8.73
N LEU A 39 -5.64 -9.01 -9.31
CA LEU A 39 -4.35 -8.79 -8.65
C LEU A 39 -4.50 -7.95 -7.37
N VAL A 40 -5.15 -6.79 -7.48
CA VAL A 40 -5.32 -5.88 -6.32
C VAL A 40 -6.30 -6.46 -5.30
N ALA A 41 -7.38 -7.11 -5.74
CA ALA A 41 -8.35 -7.73 -4.84
C ALA A 41 -7.76 -8.96 -4.11
N ALA A 42 -6.96 -9.78 -4.78
CA ALA A 42 -6.28 -10.93 -4.19
C ALA A 42 -5.25 -10.49 -3.15
N LEU A 43 -4.45 -9.46 -3.45
CA LEU A 43 -3.55 -8.85 -2.45
C LEU A 43 -4.32 -8.28 -1.27
N GLY A 44 -5.44 -7.61 -1.51
CA GLY A 44 -6.33 -7.14 -0.45
C GLY A 44 -6.91 -8.27 0.39
N ALA A 45 -7.19 -9.42 -0.22
CA ALA A 45 -7.72 -10.62 0.44
C ALA A 45 -6.67 -11.39 1.26
N ASP A 46 -5.42 -11.41 0.80
CA ASP A 46 -4.30 -12.06 1.49
C ASP A 46 -3.65 -11.13 2.51
N ARG A 47 -4.46 -10.59 3.42
CA ARG A 47 -4.04 -9.69 4.49
C ARG A 47 -3.25 -8.47 4.00
N GLY A 48 -3.64 -7.92 2.85
CA GLY A 48 -2.96 -6.79 2.21
C GLY A 48 -1.60 -7.12 1.57
N GLY A 49 -1.24 -8.41 1.50
CA GLY A 49 0.05 -8.90 1.01
C GLY A 49 1.21 -8.63 1.97
N TYR A 50 0.93 -8.40 3.26
CA TYR A 50 1.95 -8.03 4.25
C TYR A 50 2.99 -9.14 4.52
N TRP A 51 2.60 -10.41 4.44
CA TRP A 51 3.46 -11.53 4.86
C TRP A 51 4.37 -12.03 3.72
N PRO A 52 5.61 -12.48 4.01
CA PRO A 52 6.54 -12.97 3.00
C PRO A 52 6.04 -14.13 2.11
N THR A 53 5.09 -14.92 2.62
CA THR A 53 4.43 -15.98 1.84
C THR A 53 3.66 -15.44 0.63
N ALA A 54 3.12 -14.22 0.74
CA ALA A 54 2.37 -13.56 -0.33
C ALA A 54 3.29 -13.04 -1.45
N TRP A 55 4.49 -12.61 -1.10
CA TRP A 55 5.40 -11.89 -2.01
C TRP A 55 5.89 -12.80 -3.13
N GLY A 56 6.32 -14.02 -2.79
CA GLY A 56 6.81 -14.99 -3.78
C GLY A 56 5.75 -15.36 -4.82
N TRP A 57 4.52 -15.67 -4.39
CA TRP A 57 3.41 -15.96 -5.30
C TRP A 57 3.06 -14.75 -6.17
N THR A 58 3.01 -13.56 -5.57
CA THR A 58 2.67 -12.34 -6.30
C THR A 58 3.75 -12.00 -7.32
N ALA A 59 5.03 -12.09 -6.97
CA ALA A 59 6.16 -11.85 -7.86
C ALA A 59 6.10 -12.78 -9.08
N LEU A 60 5.86 -14.09 -8.87
CA LEU A 60 5.69 -15.04 -9.97
C LEU A 60 4.47 -14.70 -10.84
N ALA A 61 3.34 -14.37 -10.21
CA ALA A 61 2.10 -14.01 -10.90
C ALA A 61 2.23 -12.75 -11.77
N VAL A 62 3.23 -11.89 -11.54
CA VAL A 62 3.46 -10.68 -12.35
C VAL A 62 4.64 -10.82 -13.32
N LEU A 63 5.73 -11.47 -12.91
CA LEU A 63 6.95 -11.62 -13.71
C LEU A 63 6.77 -12.59 -14.88
N TRP A 64 6.04 -13.70 -14.69
CA TRP A 64 5.77 -14.66 -15.75
C TRP A 64 4.92 -14.03 -16.88
N PRO A 65 3.75 -13.43 -16.58
CA PRO A 65 3.00 -12.72 -17.61
C PRO A 65 3.78 -11.57 -18.24
N ALA A 66 4.67 -10.90 -17.50
CA ALA A 66 5.52 -9.86 -18.07
C ALA A 66 6.47 -10.43 -19.13
N GLY A 67 7.18 -11.52 -18.81
CA GLY A 67 8.05 -12.22 -19.76
C GLY A 67 7.29 -12.72 -20.99
N ILE A 68 6.15 -13.38 -20.78
CA ILE A 68 5.28 -13.86 -21.87
C ILE A 68 4.80 -12.68 -22.74
N ALA A 69 4.36 -11.58 -22.13
CA ALA A 69 3.87 -10.42 -22.88
C ALA A 69 4.97 -9.79 -23.76
N VAL A 70 6.22 -9.76 -23.29
CA VAL A 70 7.38 -9.29 -24.08
C VAL A 70 7.64 -10.19 -25.29
N VAL A 71 7.43 -11.51 -25.15
CA VAL A 71 7.57 -12.48 -26.25
C VAL A 71 6.43 -12.34 -27.26
N LEU A 72 5.19 -12.25 -26.80
CA LEU A 72 4.00 -12.16 -27.65
C LEU A 72 3.90 -10.83 -28.39
N ARG A 73 4.33 -9.72 -27.77
CA ARG A 73 4.23 -8.39 -28.37
C ARG A 73 5.45 -7.53 -28.03
N PRO A 74 6.14 -6.98 -29.04
CA PRO A 74 7.29 -6.11 -28.78
C PRO A 74 6.81 -4.83 -28.06
N PRO A 75 7.29 -4.56 -26.83
CA PRO A 75 6.88 -3.37 -26.09
C PRO A 75 7.45 -2.12 -26.76
N ARG A 76 6.68 -1.04 -26.70
CA ARG A 76 7.09 0.29 -27.15
C ARG A 76 7.36 1.15 -25.92
N LEU A 77 8.63 1.26 -25.53
CA LEU A 77 9.03 1.94 -24.30
C LEU A 77 9.60 3.33 -24.57
N ARG A 78 9.32 4.27 -23.66
CA ARG A 78 9.98 5.58 -23.60
C ARG A 78 11.13 5.56 -22.59
N PRO A 79 12.05 6.55 -22.64
CA PRO A 79 13.07 6.72 -21.60
C PRO A 79 12.49 6.83 -20.19
N LEU A 80 11.31 7.45 -20.02
CA LEU A 80 10.63 7.52 -18.71
C LEU A 80 10.14 6.15 -18.22
N ASP A 81 9.71 5.26 -19.12
CA ASP A 81 9.29 3.91 -18.76
C ASP A 81 10.49 3.09 -18.26
N ILE A 82 11.61 3.18 -19.01
CA ILE A 82 12.87 2.52 -18.68
C ILE A 82 13.43 3.08 -17.37
N ALA A 83 13.39 4.40 -17.17
CA ALA A 83 13.82 5.03 -15.93
C ALA A 83 12.96 4.59 -14.74
N PHE A 84 11.63 4.50 -14.89
CA PHE A 84 10.75 4.07 -13.82
C PHE A 84 11.06 2.65 -13.34
N VAL A 85 11.10 1.67 -14.26
CA VAL A 85 11.43 0.28 -13.91
C VAL A 85 12.88 0.16 -13.47
N GLY A 86 13.80 0.84 -14.16
CA GLY A 86 15.23 0.80 -13.88
C GLY A 86 15.57 1.35 -12.50
N LEU A 87 14.92 2.42 -12.05
CA LEU A 87 15.12 2.98 -10.71
C LEU A 87 14.53 2.08 -9.62
N LEU A 88 13.36 1.46 -9.85
CA LEU A 88 12.82 0.45 -8.93
C LEU A 88 13.69 -0.79 -8.85
N LEU A 89 14.22 -1.25 -9.98
CA LEU A 89 15.13 -2.39 -10.05
C LEU A 89 16.47 -2.06 -9.38
N ALA A 90 17.00 -0.86 -9.60
CA ALA A 90 18.20 -0.40 -8.93
C ALA A 90 17.99 -0.27 -7.42
N PHE A 91 16.82 0.21 -6.98
CA PHE A 91 16.45 0.24 -5.56
C PHE A 91 16.37 -1.17 -4.97
N CYS A 92 15.72 -2.11 -5.67
CA CYS A 92 15.69 -3.53 -5.30
C CYS A 92 17.10 -4.15 -5.19
N GLY A 93 17.96 -3.87 -6.17
CA GLY A 93 19.35 -4.32 -6.16
C GLY A 93 20.15 -3.69 -5.03
N TRP A 94 19.92 -2.41 -4.71
CA TRP A 94 20.55 -1.72 -3.59
C TRP A 94 20.15 -2.32 -2.25
N MET A 95 18.86 -2.65 -2.07
CA MET A 95 18.38 -3.38 -0.88
C MET A 95 19.08 -4.72 -0.73
N LEU A 96 19.17 -5.53 -1.80
CA LEU A 96 19.88 -6.81 -1.75
C LEU A 96 21.38 -6.64 -1.48
N LEU A 97 22.02 -5.63 -2.08
CA LEU A 97 23.43 -5.33 -1.87
C LEU A 97 23.72 -4.92 -0.42
N SER A 98 22.73 -4.33 0.26
CA SER A 98 22.85 -3.96 1.67
C SER A 98 23.09 -5.13 2.61
N SER A 99 22.84 -6.36 2.18
CA SER A 99 23.24 -7.57 2.91
C SER A 99 24.76 -7.68 3.16
N LEU A 100 25.58 -6.94 2.41
CA LEU A 100 27.04 -6.92 2.60
C LEU A 100 27.50 -6.13 3.83
N TRP A 101 26.70 -5.15 4.29
CA TRP A 101 27.03 -4.32 5.44
C TRP A 101 25.97 -4.36 6.56
N SER A 102 24.76 -4.83 6.26
CA SER A 102 23.72 -5.07 7.25
C SER A 102 24.10 -6.23 8.16
N SER A 103 23.89 -6.06 9.46
CA SER A 103 24.02 -7.14 10.44
C SER A 103 22.79 -8.05 10.52
N ALA A 104 21.74 -7.74 9.75
CA ALA A 104 20.47 -8.46 9.72
C ALA A 104 20.26 -9.22 8.41
N THR A 105 19.47 -10.30 8.45
CA THR A 105 19.02 -11.02 7.25
C THR A 105 17.80 -10.38 6.57
N ALA A 106 17.28 -9.29 7.13
CA ALA A 106 16.13 -8.54 6.61
C ALA A 106 16.28 -8.05 5.16
N PRO A 107 17.48 -7.68 4.64
CA PRO A 107 17.61 -7.18 3.26
C PRO A 107 17.09 -8.11 2.17
N PHE A 108 17.14 -9.43 2.39
CA PHE A 108 16.60 -10.41 1.43
C PHE A 108 15.07 -10.36 1.38
N LEU A 109 14.43 -10.26 2.53
CA LEU A 109 12.97 -10.14 2.63
C LEU A 109 12.49 -8.82 2.00
N GLU A 110 13.17 -7.72 2.29
CA GLU A 110 12.92 -6.42 1.67
C GLU A 110 13.08 -6.47 0.15
N GLY A 111 14.14 -7.13 -0.33
CA GLY A 111 14.36 -7.38 -1.76
C GLY A 111 13.25 -8.21 -2.40
N GLU A 112 12.76 -9.26 -1.74
CA GLU A 112 11.63 -10.06 -2.23
C GLU A 112 10.35 -9.23 -2.37
N ARG A 113 10.04 -8.38 -1.38
CA ARG A 113 8.90 -7.45 -1.46
C ARG A 113 9.08 -6.43 -2.58
N ALA A 114 10.24 -5.80 -2.69
CA ALA A 114 10.52 -4.82 -3.73
C ALA A 114 10.46 -5.42 -5.14
N LEU A 115 10.83 -6.69 -5.29
CA LEU A 115 10.73 -7.40 -6.55
C LEU A 115 9.28 -7.52 -7.05
N VAL A 116 8.30 -7.60 -6.13
CA VAL A 116 6.88 -7.55 -6.50
C VAL A 116 6.57 -6.21 -7.18
N TYR A 117 7.06 -5.08 -6.64
CA TYR A 117 6.84 -3.76 -7.24
C TYR A 117 7.55 -3.60 -8.58
N VAL A 118 8.76 -4.13 -8.73
CA VAL A 118 9.48 -4.18 -10.01
C VAL A 118 8.70 -5.01 -11.03
N GLY A 119 8.22 -6.19 -10.63
CA GLY A 119 7.43 -7.08 -11.50
C GLY A 119 6.10 -6.46 -11.92
N LEU A 120 5.39 -5.82 -10.98
CA LEU A 120 4.15 -5.08 -11.24
C LEU A 120 4.38 -3.91 -12.21
N ALA A 121 5.41 -3.11 -11.96
CA ALA A 121 5.78 -2.00 -12.83
C ALA A 121 6.12 -2.50 -14.24
N THR A 122 6.91 -3.57 -14.34
CA THR A 122 7.32 -4.18 -15.61
C THR A 122 6.12 -4.72 -16.38
N LEU A 123 5.26 -5.52 -15.73
CA LEU A 123 4.05 -6.06 -16.35
C LEU A 123 3.13 -4.95 -16.84
N ALA A 124 2.85 -3.97 -15.98
CA ALA A 124 1.99 -2.85 -16.35
C ALA A 124 2.60 -2.05 -17.49
N ILE A 125 3.91 -1.79 -17.48
CA ILE A 125 4.59 -1.08 -18.57
C ILE A 125 4.58 -1.88 -19.87
N VAL A 126 4.68 -3.20 -19.85
CA VAL A 126 4.65 -4.01 -21.07
C VAL A 126 3.24 -4.12 -21.65
N VAL A 127 2.22 -4.30 -20.80
CA VAL A 127 0.84 -4.56 -21.22
C VAL A 127 0.04 -3.28 -21.47
N VAL A 128 0.27 -2.23 -20.69
CA VAL A 128 -0.51 -0.99 -20.75
C VAL A 128 -0.05 -0.13 -21.93
N SER A 129 -1.04 0.39 -22.64
CA SER A 129 -0.86 1.32 -23.75
C SER A 129 -1.67 2.59 -23.49
N ALA A 130 -1.45 3.62 -24.31
CA ALA A 130 -2.27 4.83 -24.30
C ALA A 130 -3.77 4.53 -24.49
N ARG A 131 -4.13 3.37 -25.03
CA ARG A 131 -5.53 2.95 -25.23
C ARG A 131 -6.10 2.16 -24.05
N THR A 132 -5.27 1.43 -23.32
CA THR A 132 -5.68 0.55 -22.21
C THR A 132 -5.47 1.15 -20.82
N HIS A 133 -4.85 2.33 -20.69
CA HIS A 133 -4.69 3.01 -19.39
C HIS A 133 -6.02 3.18 -18.61
N ARG A 134 -7.12 3.46 -19.32
CA ARG A 134 -8.46 3.61 -18.70
C ARG A 134 -8.98 2.29 -18.16
N SER A 135 -8.70 1.20 -18.87
CA SER A 135 -9.04 -0.16 -18.46
C SER A 135 -8.26 -0.55 -17.20
N LEU A 136 -6.96 -0.21 -17.15
CA LEU A 136 -6.15 -0.43 -15.95
C LEU A 136 -6.71 0.35 -14.75
N LEU A 137 -6.92 1.67 -14.91
CA LEU A 137 -7.49 2.51 -13.84
C LEU A 137 -8.89 2.02 -13.43
N GLY A 138 -9.70 1.53 -14.38
CA GLY A 138 -11.02 0.98 -14.11
C GLY A 138 -10.97 -0.31 -13.28
N GLY A 139 -10.07 -1.24 -13.63
CA GLY A 139 -9.84 -2.46 -12.86
C GLY A 139 -9.32 -2.19 -11.45
N VAL A 140 -8.37 -1.26 -11.32
CA VAL A 140 -7.86 -0.79 -10.02
C VAL A 140 -8.98 -0.16 -9.18
N THR A 141 -9.80 0.72 -9.77
CA THR A 141 -10.93 1.35 -9.06
C THR A 141 -11.94 0.29 -8.61
N ALA A 142 -12.27 -0.67 -9.47
CA ALA A 142 -13.19 -1.76 -9.15
C ALA A 142 -12.68 -2.64 -8.01
N ALA A 143 -11.38 -2.99 -8.00
CA ALA A 143 -10.78 -3.71 -6.88
C ALA A 143 -10.83 -2.91 -5.58
N ILE A 144 -10.52 -1.61 -5.62
CA ILE A 144 -10.58 -0.76 -4.43
C ILE A 144 -12.01 -0.70 -3.88
N VAL A 145 -13.01 -0.50 -4.75
CA VAL A 145 -14.42 -0.50 -4.37
C VAL A 145 -14.82 -1.84 -3.77
N LEU A 146 -14.44 -2.96 -4.38
CA LEU A 146 -14.75 -4.30 -3.89
C LEU A 146 -14.19 -4.53 -2.49
N VAL A 147 -12.89 -4.33 -2.30
CA VAL A 147 -12.21 -4.55 -1.00
C VAL A 147 -12.72 -3.58 0.07
N SER A 148 -12.92 -2.31 -0.27
CA SER A 148 -13.40 -1.28 0.67
C SER A 148 -14.85 -1.49 1.07
N THR A 149 -15.70 -1.90 0.14
CA THR A 149 -17.12 -2.19 0.40
C THR A 149 -17.28 -3.49 1.17
N TYR A 150 -16.48 -4.52 0.86
CA TYR A 150 -16.45 -5.74 1.66
C TYR A 150 -16.00 -5.44 3.09
N SER A 151 -14.95 -4.64 3.26
CA SER A 151 -14.52 -4.18 4.59
C SER A 151 -15.66 -3.47 5.31
N LEU A 152 -16.33 -2.52 4.66
CA LEU A 152 -17.47 -1.81 5.23
C LEU A 152 -18.61 -2.78 5.62
N ALA A 153 -18.92 -3.77 4.77
CA ALA A 153 -19.95 -4.77 5.03
C ALA A 153 -19.66 -5.58 6.30
N THR A 154 -18.39 -5.86 6.63
CA THR A 154 -18.04 -6.54 7.90
C THR A 154 -18.42 -5.74 9.14
N ARG A 155 -18.49 -4.40 9.02
CA ARG A 155 -18.95 -3.50 10.10
C ARG A 155 -20.46 -3.28 10.09
N LEU A 156 -21.09 -3.30 8.91
CA LEU A 156 -22.54 -3.10 8.77
C LEU A 156 -23.35 -4.38 9.05
N PHE A 157 -22.75 -5.56 8.84
CA PHE A 157 -23.35 -6.87 9.06
C PHE A 157 -22.42 -7.73 9.96
N PRO A 158 -22.10 -7.26 11.18
CA PRO A 158 -21.13 -7.91 12.05
C PRO A 158 -21.52 -9.34 12.45
N GLU A 159 -22.82 -9.65 12.46
CA GLU A 159 -23.36 -10.97 12.79
C GLU A 159 -23.14 -12.04 11.70
N ARG A 160 -22.89 -11.63 10.45
CA ARG A 160 -22.68 -12.56 9.31
C ARG A 160 -21.26 -12.56 8.79
N LEU A 161 -20.65 -11.37 8.70
CA LEU A 161 -19.40 -11.15 7.98
C LEU A 161 -18.26 -10.67 8.88
N GLY A 162 -18.57 -10.14 10.07
CA GLY A 162 -17.58 -9.60 10.99
C GLY A 162 -16.96 -10.66 11.91
N ARG A 163 -15.74 -10.40 12.39
CA ARG A 163 -15.23 -11.02 13.62
C ARG A 163 -15.51 -10.07 14.78
N PHE A 164 -16.31 -10.52 15.74
CA PHE A 164 -16.69 -9.71 16.88
C PHE A 164 -15.54 -9.59 17.89
N ASP A 165 -15.02 -8.39 18.07
CA ASP A 165 -14.05 -8.05 19.12
C ASP A 165 -14.50 -6.77 19.85
N ALA A 166 -15.08 -6.98 21.04
CA ALA A 166 -15.61 -5.92 21.89
C ALA A 166 -14.51 -5.00 22.45
N ILE A 167 -13.26 -5.46 22.53
CA ILE A 167 -12.12 -4.75 23.11
C ILE A 167 -11.42 -3.91 22.03
N ALA A 168 -11.28 -4.43 20.81
CA ALA A 168 -10.64 -3.71 19.70
C ALA A 168 -11.55 -2.67 19.03
N GLY A 169 -12.87 -2.70 19.24
CA GLY A 169 -13.82 -1.66 18.82
C GLY A 169 -14.27 -1.72 17.35
N TYR A 170 -14.65 -2.91 16.86
CA TYR A 170 -15.24 -3.14 15.52
C TYR A 170 -14.42 -2.64 14.32
N ARG A 171 -13.09 -2.70 14.40
CA ARG A 171 -12.20 -2.17 13.35
C ARG A 171 -12.43 -2.86 12.00
N LEU A 172 -12.29 -2.11 10.90
CA LEU A 172 -12.31 -2.62 9.52
C LEU A 172 -11.04 -3.41 9.22
N SER A 173 -10.91 -4.62 9.78
CA SER A 173 -9.69 -5.43 9.68
C SER A 173 -9.75 -6.51 8.60
N VAL A 174 -10.91 -6.81 8.03
CA VAL A 174 -11.09 -7.86 7.01
C VAL A 174 -11.49 -7.17 5.70
N PRO A 175 -10.88 -7.49 4.54
CA PRO A 175 -10.06 -8.66 4.25
C PRO A 175 -8.54 -8.43 4.36
N VAL A 176 -8.13 -7.19 4.61
CA VAL A 176 -6.73 -6.75 4.75
C VAL A 176 -6.03 -7.39 5.96
N GLY A 177 -6.76 -8.10 6.83
CA GLY A 177 -6.29 -9.09 7.80
C GLY A 177 -5.40 -8.60 8.94
N TYR A 178 -4.85 -7.40 8.85
CA TYR A 178 -3.90 -6.82 9.79
C TYR A 178 -4.49 -5.56 10.42
N TRP A 179 -4.82 -5.65 11.71
CA TRP A 179 -5.49 -4.59 12.48
C TRP A 179 -4.75 -3.25 12.59
N ASN A 180 -3.44 -3.20 12.34
CA ASN A 180 -2.64 -1.98 12.30
C ASN A 180 -2.70 -1.29 10.92
N ALA A 181 -3.27 -1.95 9.91
CA ALA A 181 -3.44 -1.45 8.55
C ALA A 181 -4.72 -0.61 8.34
N LEU A 182 -5.38 -0.12 9.39
CA LEU A 182 -6.52 0.81 9.22
C LEU A 182 -6.09 2.11 8.51
N GLY A 183 -4.86 2.58 8.77
CA GLY A 183 -4.25 3.69 8.03
C GLY A 183 -4.15 3.36 6.54
N ALA A 184 -3.61 2.17 6.23
CA ALA A 184 -3.47 1.63 4.88
C ALA A 184 -4.84 1.43 4.17
N LEU A 185 -5.86 0.90 4.84
CA LEU A 185 -7.23 0.82 4.30
C LEU A 185 -7.83 2.21 4.08
N GLY A 186 -7.50 3.18 4.96
CA GLY A 186 -7.90 4.57 4.82
C GLY A 186 -7.34 5.19 3.54
N ILE A 187 -6.02 5.11 3.32
CA ILE A 187 -5.42 5.63 2.08
C ILE A 187 -5.90 4.86 0.85
N PHE A 188 -6.11 3.55 0.96
CA PHE A 188 -6.69 2.73 -0.09
C PHE A 188 -8.09 3.22 -0.50
N ALA A 189 -8.97 3.50 0.48
CA ALA A 189 -10.28 4.09 0.23
C ALA A 189 -10.18 5.52 -0.34
N ALA A 190 -9.27 6.36 0.18
CA ALA A 190 -9.04 7.72 -0.33
C ALA A 190 -8.60 7.74 -1.80
N MET A 191 -7.67 6.84 -2.18
CA MET A 191 -7.27 6.62 -3.57
C MET A 191 -8.47 6.21 -4.44
N GLY A 192 -9.33 5.33 -3.91
CA GLY A 192 -10.60 4.94 -4.52
C GLY A 192 -11.55 6.11 -4.74
N VAL A 193 -11.73 6.99 -3.74
CA VAL A 193 -12.61 8.17 -3.84
C VAL A 193 -12.14 9.08 -4.99
N LEU A 194 -10.83 9.35 -5.07
CA LEU A 194 -10.26 10.20 -6.12
C LEU A 194 -10.44 9.60 -7.52
N LEU A 195 -10.20 8.29 -7.68
CA LEU A 195 -10.39 7.60 -8.95
C LEU A 195 -11.87 7.51 -9.33
N ALA A 196 -12.75 7.11 -8.41
CA ALA A 196 -14.19 6.99 -8.61
C ALA A 196 -14.82 8.33 -8.98
N PHE A 197 -14.48 9.41 -8.26
CA PHE A 197 -14.87 10.76 -8.63
C PHE A 197 -14.34 11.13 -10.02
N GLY A 198 -13.08 10.81 -10.32
CA GLY A 198 -12.50 10.98 -11.64
C GLY A 198 -13.27 10.29 -12.78
N PHE A 199 -13.67 9.04 -12.58
CA PHE A 199 -14.48 8.28 -13.54
C PHE A 199 -15.90 8.85 -13.66
N ALA A 200 -16.53 9.30 -12.58
CA ALA A 200 -17.84 9.94 -12.61
C ALA A 200 -17.82 11.22 -13.48
N VAL A 201 -16.74 12.01 -13.41
CA VAL A 201 -16.62 13.28 -14.14
C VAL A 201 -16.10 13.09 -15.57
N ARG A 202 -15.06 12.26 -15.75
CA ARG A 202 -14.27 12.16 -16.99
C ARG A 202 -14.44 10.82 -17.72
N GLY A 203 -15.20 9.87 -17.17
CA GLY A 203 -15.49 8.60 -17.80
C GLY A 203 -16.22 8.74 -19.13
N LEU A 204 -15.97 7.81 -20.05
CA LEU A 204 -16.59 7.80 -21.38
C LEU A 204 -17.98 7.16 -21.39
N GLN A 205 -18.16 6.06 -20.66
CA GLN A 205 -19.41 5.30 -20.68
C GLN A 205 -20.37 5.81 -19.60
N PRO A 206 -21.66 6.07 -19.91
CA PRO A 206 -22.64 6.56 -18.94
C PRO A 206 -22.79 5.64 -17.73
N ILE A 207 -22.86 4.33 -17.95
CA ILE A 207 -22.98 3.32 -16.89
C ILE A 207 -21.75 3.37 -15.97
N ALA A 208 -20.54 3.37 -16.55
CA ALA A 208 -19.30 3.47 -15.76
C ALA A 208 -19.23 4.76 -14.93
N ARG A 209 -19.72 5.90 -15.46
CA ARG A 209 -19.81 7.15 -14.72
C ARG A 209 -20.77 7.03 -13.53
N ALA A 210 -21.97 6.49 -13.77
CA ALA A 210 -22.99 6.30 -12.74
C ALA A 210 -22.50 5.38 -11.62
N VAL A 211 -21.92 4.22 -11.96
CA VAL A 211 -21.36 3.27 -11.00
C VAL A 211 -20.22 3.92 -10.21
N ALA A 212 -19.34 4.67 -10.87
CA ALA A 212 -18.25 5.37 -10.18
C ALA A 212 -18.77 6.46 -9.24
N GLY A 213 -19.81 7.21 -9.63
CA GLY A 213 -20.50 8.16 -8.77
C GLY A 213 -21.11 7.49 -7.53
N ALA A 214 -21.84 6.39 -7.73
CA ALA A 214 -22.41 5.58 -6.66
C ALA A 214 -21.32 5.13 -5.66
N SER A 215 -20.19 4.67 -6.18
CA SER A 215 -19.08 4.10 -5.40
C SER A 215 -18.43 5.11 -4.45
N THR A 216 -18.55 6.41 -4.70
CA THR A 216 -18.00 7.45 -3.79
C THR A 216 -18.62 7.40 -2.39
N VAL A 217 -19.88 6.97 -2.27
CA VAL A 217 -20.60 6.89 -1.00
C VAL A 217 -20.02 5.81 -0.08
N PRO A 218 -20.00 4.51 -0.46
CA PRO A 218 -19.40 3.48 0.37
C PRO A 218 -17.91 3.71 0.60
N LEU A 219 -17.15 4.20 -0.38
CA LEU A 219 -15.72 4.49 -0.21
C LEU A 219 -15.46 5.55 0.86
N THR A 220 -16.24 6.63 0.87
CA THR A 220 -16.08 7.71 1.86
C THR A 220 -16.55 7.24 3.24
N ALA A 221 -17.59 6.40 3.32
CA ALA A 221 -18.00 5.77 4.57
C ALA A 221 -16.93 4.81 5.11
N THR A 222 -16.29 3.99 4.25
CA THR A 222 -15.14 3.16 4.63
C THR A 222 -14.01 4.03 5.17
N LEU A 223 -13.64 5.09 4.46
CA LEU A 223 -12.62 6.05 4.90
C LEU A 223 -12.94 6.62 6.28
N TYR A 224 -14.19 7.02 6.53
CA TYR A 224 -14.64 7.52 7.83
C TYR A 224 -14.42 6.50 8.95
N PHE A 225 -14.86 5.26 8.77
CA PHE A 225 -14.74 4.21 9.78
C PHE A 225 -13.30 3.70 9.99
N THR A 226 -12.35 4.09 9.14
CA THR A 226 -10.91 3.87 9.45
C THR A 226 -10.40 4.79 10.56
N TYR A 227 -11.07 5.93 10.77
CA TYR A 227 -10.62 7.01 11.65
C TYR A 227 -9.17 7.49 11.37
N SER A 228 -8.68 7.28 10.14
CA SER A 228 -7.31 7.67 9.73
C SER A 228 -7.25 9.13 9.31
N ARG A 229 -6.66 9.98 10.17
CA ARG A 229 -6.42 11.40 9.85
C ARG A 229 -5.45 11.57 8.68
N GLY A 230 -4.42 10.73 8.62
CA GLY A 230 -3.45 10.72 7.52
C GLY A 230 -4.14 10.53 6.18
N ALA A 231 -5.07 9.58 6.09
CA ALA A 231 -5.83 9.32 4.87
C ALA A 231 -6.74 10.48 4.44
N TRP A 232 -7.38 11.19 5.39
CA TRP A 232 -8.16 12.40 5.09
C TRP A 232 -7.31 13.55 4.57
N VAL A 233 -6.13 13.77 5.17
CA VAL A 233 -5.16 14.77 4.70
C VAL A 233 -4.66 14.40 3.31
N ALA A 234 -4.34 13.13 3.07
CA ALA A 234 -3.95 12.62 1.76
C ALA A 234 -5.06 12.76 0.71
N LEU A 235 -6.32 12.49 1.06
CA LEU A 235 -7.47 12.72 0.19
C LEU A 235 -7.57 14.19 -0.21
N ALA A 236 -7.47 15.11 0.76
CA ALA A 236 -7.53 16.54 0.50
C ALA A 236 -6.37 17.00 -0.39
N PHE A 237 -5.15 16.57 -0.10
CA PHE A 237 -3.98 16.87 -0.92
C PHE A 237 -4.10 16.32 -2.34
N GLY A 238 -4.55 15.08 -2.49
CA GLY A 238 -4.80 14.46 -3.79
C GLY A 238 -5.90 15.17 -4.59
N ALA A 239 -6.97 15.62 -3.93
CA ALA A 239 -8.03 16.41 -4.56
C ALA A 239 -7.52 17.79 -5.03
N LEU A 240 -6.67 18.45 -4.24
CA LEU A 240 -6.01 19.70 -4.63
C LEU A 240 -5.04 19.51 -5.80
N ALA A 241 -4.24 18.43 -5.78
CA ALA A 241 -3.33 18.07 -6.87
C ALA A 241 -4.11 17.76 -8.17
N MET A 242 -5.22 17.03 -8.07
CA MET A 242 -6.16 16.77 -9.16
C MET A 242 -6.70 18.09 -9.74
N LEU A 243 -7.17 19.00 -8.88
CA LEU A 243 -7.69 20.32 -9.29
C LEU A 243 -6.60 21.20 -9.92
N ALA A 244 -5.38 21.15 -9.39
CA ALA A 244 -4.24 21.91 -9.92
C ALA A 244 -3.86 21.45 -11.33
N LEU A 245 -3.88 20.13 -11.58
CA LEU A 245 -3.51 19.56 -12.87
C LEU A 245 -4.64 19.63 -13.93
N ASP A 246 -5.91 19.53 -13.52
CA ASP A 246 -7.04 19.50 -14.45
C ASP A 246 -7.18 20.84 -15.22
N THR A 247 -7.28 20.76 -16.55
CA THR A 247 -7.42 21.94 -17.43
C THR A 247 -8.82 22.56 -17.39
N ARG A 248 -9.82 21.82 -16.89
CA ARG A 248 -11.24 22.21 -16.80
C ARG A 248 -11.67 22.29 -15.33
N ARG A 249 -10.95 23.09 -14.55
CA ARG A 249 -11.11 23.26 -13.09
C ARG A 249 -12.53 23.60 -12.65
N LEU A 250 -13.21 24.50 -13.35
CA LEU A 250 -14.57 24.91 -12.99
C LEU A 250 -15.59 23.79 -13.17
N GLN A 251 -15.43 22.97 -14.21
CA GLN A 251 -16.26 21.79 -14.40
C GLN A 251 -16.01 20.75 -13.30
N LEU A 252 -14.75 20.62 -12.87
CA LEU A 252 -14.39 19.71 -11.78
C LEU A 252 -14.99 20.15 -10.45
N LEU A 253 -14.96 21.46 -10.15
CA LEU A 253 -15.57 22.03 -8.95
C LEU A 253 -17.10 21.93 -8.97
N GLY A 254 -17.74 22.23 -10.10
CA GLY A 254 -19.19 22.04 -10.25
C GLY A 254 -19.59 20.57 -10.08
N ALA A 255 -18.78 19.64 -10.59
CA ALA A 255 -18.99 18.22 -10.38
C ALA A 255 -18.80 17.79 -8.92
N PHE A 256 -17.82 18.35 -8.23
CA PHE A 256 -17.60 18.12 -6.81
C PHE A 256 -18.83 18.56 -5.99
N LEU A 257 -19.35 19.77 -6.25
CA LEU A 257 -20.55 20.28 -5.57
C LEU A 257 -21.80 19.42 -5.78
N LEU A 258 -21.87 18.67 -6.89
CA LEU A 258 -23.01 17.82 -7.20
C LEU A 258 -22.85 16.37 -6.71
N ILE A 259 -21.64 15.80 -6.76
CA ILE A 259 -21.37 14.39 -6.42
C ILE A 259 -20.96 14.20 -4.95
N ALA A 260 -20.28 15.18 -4.34
CA ALA A 260 -19.81 15.06 -2.96
C ALA A 260 -20.94 15.06 -1.90
N PRO A 261 -22.09 15.77 -2.05
CA PRO A 261 -23.08 15.85 -0.98
C PRO A 261 -23.64 14.50 -0.51
N PRO A 262 -24.03 13.54 -1.37
CA PRO A 262 -24.47 12.22 -0.91
C PRO A 262 -23.42 11.50 -0.06
N ALA A 263 -22.14 11.56 -0.45
CA ALA A 263 -21.05 10.96 0.32
C ALA A 263 -20.83 11.68 1.67
N ALA A 264 -20.91 13.01 1.70
CA ALA A 264 -20.79 13.80 2.92
C ALA A 264 -21.95 13.54 3.89
N VAL A 265 -23.19 13.44 3.39
CA VAL A 265 -24.35 13.05 4.18
C VAL A 265 -24.19 11.62 4.71
N GLY A 266 -23.63 10.70 3.92
CA GLY A 266 -23.32 9.34 4.38
C GLY A 266 -22.34 9.31 5.56
N VAL A 267 -21.29 10.12 5.52
CA VAL A 267 -20.35 10.29 6.64
C VAL A 267 -21.03 10.92 7.85
N TRP A 268 -21.84 11.95 7.63
CA TRP A 268 -22.60 12.60 8.70
C TRP A 268 -23.54 11.62 9.39
N LEU A 269 -24.30 10.82 8.64
CA LEU A 269 -25.16 9.77 9.19
C LEU A 269 -24.34 8.71 9.94
N ALA A 270 -23.23 8.24 9.37
CA ALA A 270 -22.33 7.30 10.03
C ALA A 270 -21.81 7.81 11.38
N SER A 271 -21.60 9.12 11.51
CA SER A 271 -21.17 9.75 12.78
C SER A 271 -22.24 9.77 13.88
N ARG A 272 -23.51 9.59 13.52
CA ARG A 272 -24.65 9.64 14.47
C ARG A 272 -25.00 8.30 15.10
N PHE A 273 -24.56 7.18 14.50
CA PHE A 273 -24.82 5.85 15.05
C PHE A 273 -23.83 5.53 16.18
N GLU A 274 -24.28 5.66 17.42
CA GLU A 274 -23.43 5.47 18.61
C GLU A 274 -22.89 4.05 18.74
N ALA A 275 -23.72 3.02 18.47
CA ALA A 275 -23.28 1.63 18.56
C ALA A 275 -22.19 1.28 17.53
N LEU A 276 -22.13 2.04 16.43
CA LEU A 276 -21.10 1.91 15.41
C LEU A 276 -19.89 2.81 15.65
N THR A 277 -19.89 3.72 16.62
CA THR A 277 -18.82 4.70 16.82
C THR A 277 -18.20 4.66 18.22
N ASN A 278 -18.83 3.94 19.16
CA ASN A 278 -18.33 3.74 20.52
C ASN A 278 -17.62 2.38 20.68
N ARG A 279 -16.58 2.36 21.52
CA ARG A 279 -15.95 1.11 21.99
C ARG A 279 -16.81 0.44 23.05
N GLY A 280 -16.81 -0.90 23.08
CA GLY A 280 -17.56 -1.68 24.07
C GLY A 280 -19.04 -1.86 23.76
N SER A 281 -19.55 -1.36 22.62
CA SER A 281 -20.91 -1.63 22.18
C SER A 281 -21.12 -3.13 21.92
N THR A 282 -22.26 -3.67 22.34
CA THR A 282 -22.57 -5.10 22.17
C THR A 282 -22.99 -5.41 20.73
N LEU A 283 -22.83 -6.68 20.31
CA LEU A 283 -23.22 -7.12 18.96
C LEU A 283 -24.70 -6.83 18.68
N ALA A 284 -25.54 -7.05 19.70
CA ALA A 284 -26.98 -6.82 19.64
C ALA A 284 -27.34 -5.34 19.38
N ALA A 285 -26.51 -4.39 19.84
CA ALA A 285 -26.71 -2.96 19.57
C ALA A 285 -26.11 -2.54 18.22
N ALA A 286 -24.96 -3.09 17.84
CA ALA A 286 -24.26 -2.70 16.60
C ALA A 286 -24.94 -3.24 15.33
N SER A 287 -25.57 -4.42 15.38
CA SER A 287 -26.16 -5.06 14.19
C SER A 287 -27.35 -4.28 13.59
N PRO A 288 -28.39 -3.87 14.37
CA PRO A 288 -29.50 -3.09 13.83
C PRO A 288 -29.08 -1.71 13.29
N ASP A 289 -28.13 -1.04 13.98
CA ASP A 289 -27.58 0.23 13.53
C ASP A 289 -26.78 0.08 12.22
N GLY A 290 -26.02 -1.02 12.10
CA GLY A 290 -25.32 -1.39 10.88
C GLY A 290 -26.26 -1.58 9.69
N HIS A 291 -27.36 -2.33 9.86
CA HIS A 291 -28.35 -2.56 8.80
C HIS A 291 -29.06 -1.27 8.37
N ARG A 292 -29.43 -0.42 9.33
CA ARG A 292 -30.04 0.90 9.05
C ARG A 292 -29.10 1.79 8.24
N LEU A 293 -27.84 1.87 8.66
CA LEU A 293 -26.84 2.64 7.93
C LEU A 293 -26.60 2.07 6.53
N ALA A 294 -26.60 0.74 6.35
CA ALA A 294 -26.47 0.11 5.04
C ALA A 294 -27.56 0.55 4.06
N LEU A 295 -28.83 0.56 4.50
CA LEU A 295 -29.96 1.02 3.68
C LEU A 295 -29.83 2.51 3.31
N LEU A 296 -29.41 3.35 4.25
CA LEU A 296 -29.19 4.78 4.02
C LEU A 296 -28.05 5.01 3.02
N LEU A 297 -26.94 4.28 3.14
CA LEU A 297 -25.83 4.38 2.19
C LEU A 297 -26.21 3.87 0.79
N ALA A 298 -27.06 2.84 0.70
CA ALA A 298 -27.60 2.36 -0.58
C ALA A 298 -28.48 3.43 -1.24
N PHE A 299 -29.38 4.06 -0.47
CA PHE A 299 -30.20 5.18 -0.96
C PHE A 299 -29.34 6.37 -1.43
N LEU A 300 -28.33 6.76 -0.65
CA LEU A 300 -27.41 7.83 -1.02
C LEU A 300 -26.57 7.49 -2.26
N SER A 301 -26.25 6.21 -2.47
CA SER A 301 -25.58 5.74 -3.69
C SER A 301 -26.48 5.93 -4.92
N ILE A 302 -27.80 5.72 -4.79
CA ILE A 302 -28.79 6.02 -5.84
C ILE A 302 -28.86 7.53 -6.08
N CYS A 303 -28.85 8.36 -5.03
CA CYS A 303 -28.78 9.81 -5.19
C CYS A 303 -27.49 10.25 -5.92
N ALA A 304 -26.36 9.62 -5.64
CA ALA A 304 -25.09 9.89 -6.32
C ALA A 304 -25.12 9.48 -7.81
N ILE A 305 -25.85 8.40 -8.16
CA ILE A 305 -26.14 8.05 -9.56
C ILE A 305 -26.92 9.17 -10.23
N ALA A 306 -28.03 9.60 -9.62
CA ALA A 306 -28.87 10.67 -10.15
C ALA A 306 -28.07 11.97 -10.36
N ALA A 307 -27.28 12.38 -9.36
CA ALA A 307 -26.36 13.50 -9.44
C ALA A 307 -25.38 13.39 -10.62
N THR A 308 -24.82 12.20 -10.84
CA THR A 308 -23.86 11.96 -11.94
C THR A 308 -24.53 11.99 -13.32
N VAL A 309 -25.78 11.50 -13.42
CA VAL A 309 -26.60 11.58 -14.63
C VAL A 309 -26.93 13.04 -14.94
N VAL A 310 -27.37 13.81 -13.94
CA VAL A 310 -27.64 15.26 -14.06
C VAL A 310 -26.38 16.01 -14.50
N LEU A 311 -25.22 15.73 -13.88
CA LEU A 311 -23.93 16.31 -14.30
C LEU A 311 -23.65 16.06 -15.78
N SER A 312 -23.88 14.83 -16.24
CA SER A 312 -23.60 14.40 -17.61
C SER A 312 -24.54 15.08 -18.62
N SER A 313 -25.77 15.37 -18.22
CA SER A 313 -26.75 16.13 -19.01
C SER A 313 -26.43 17.63 -19.05
N LEU A 314 -26.11 18.23 -17.91
CA LEU A 314 -25.75 19.65 -17.79
C LEU A 314 -24.45 19.98 -18.53
N ALA A 315 -23.44 19.10 -18.45
CA ALA A 315 -22.16 19.29 -19.12
C ALA A 315 -22.28 19.33 -20.66
N LYS A 316 -23.34 18.73 -21.23
CA LYS A 316 -23.63 18.81 -22.68
C LYS A 316 -24.26 20.15 -23.06
N ARG A 317 -25.02 20.77 -22.15
CA ARG A 317 -25.83 21.97 -22.40
C ARG A 317 -25.12 23.27 -22.03
N LEU A 318 -24.32 23.26 -20.97
CA LEU A 318 -23.66 24.44 -20.44
C LEU A 318 -22.20 24.53 -20.93
N LYS A 319 -21.97 25.38 -21.93
CA LYS A 319 -20.62 25.87 -22.25
C LYS A 319 -20.39 27.16 -21.46
N PRO A 320 -19.56 27.17 -20.40
CA PRO A 320 -19.40 28.35 -19.57
C PRO A 320 -18.77 29.50 -20.36
N GLN A 321 -19.52 30.61 -20.49
CA GLN A 321 -19.05 31.86 -21.07
C GLN A 321 -17.80 32.37 -20.32
N ARG A 322 -16.92 33.09 -21.02
CA ARG A 322 -15.61 33.54 -20.49
C ARG A 322 -15.78 34.35 -19.19
N THR A 323 -16.84 35.15 -19.09
CA THR A 323 -17.20 35.98 -17.93
C THR A 323 -17.59 35.15 -16.72
N ALA A 324 -18.44 34.13 -16.89
CA ALA A 324 -18.82 33.21 -15.81
C ALA A 324 -17.59 32.45 -15.26
N ARG A 325 -16.60 32.16 -16.12
CA ARG A 325 -15.33 31.55 -15.69
C ARG A 325 -14.48 32.50 -14.85
N MET A 326 -14.42 33.78 -15.21
CA MET A 326 -13.70 34.80 -14.43
C MET A 326 -14.38 35.06 -13.09
N VAL A 327 -15.70 35.26 -13.07
CA VAL A 327 -16.46 35.53 -11.84
C VAL A 327 -16.36 34.36 -10.87
N LEU A 328 -16.54 33.12 -11.35
CA LEU A 328 -16.40 31.94 -10.50
C LEU A 328 -14.95 31.75 -10.03
N GLY A 329 -13.96 32.03 -10.89
CA GLY A 329 -12.55 32.02 -10.50
C GLY A 329 -12.23 33.02 -9.40
N ILE A 330 -12.72 34.26 -9.52
CA ILE A 330 -12.59 35.30 -8.49
C ILE A 330 -13.32 34.90 -7.21
N ALA A 331 -14.53 34.33 -7.31
CA ALA A 331 -15.30 33.86 -6.16
C ALA A 331 -14.58 32.72 -5.41
N ILE A 332 -13.97 31.77 -6.13
CA ILE A 332 -13.17 30.69 -5.53
C ILE A 332 -11.93 31.25 -4.85
N ILE A 333 -11.19 32.15 -5.52
CA ILE A 333 -10.01 32.78 -4.94
C ILE A 333 -10.42 33.59 -3.70
N GLY A 334 -11.51 34.35 -3.78
CA GLY A 334 -12.07 35.09 -2.66
C GLY A 334 -12.50 34.19 -1.50
N ALA A 335 -13.13 33.05 -1.77
CA ALA A 335 -13.50 32.07 -0.75
C ALA A 335 -12.27 31.42 -0.10
N VAL A 336 -11.24 31.08 -0.87
CA VAL A 336 -9.98 30.52 -0.36
C VAL A 336 -9.23 31.56 0.47
N VAL A 337 -9.11 32.79 -0.02
CA VAL A 337 -8.49 33.91 0.71
C VAL A 337 -9.28 34.21 1.98
N GLY A 338 -10.62 34.26 1.91
CA GLY A 338 -11.49 34.46 3.07
C GLY A 338 -11.36 33.34 4.12
N LEU A 339 -11.27 32.08 3.68
CA LEU A 339 -11.01 30.95 4.56
C LEU A 339 -9.64 31.05 5.22
N LEU A 340 -8.59 31.36 4.45
CA LEU A 340 -7.23 31.52 4.97
C LEU A 340 -7.14 32.69 5.96
N LEU A 341 -7.74 33.84 5.63
CA LEU A 341 -7.84 35.00 6.52
C LEU A 341 -8.63 34.68 7.78
N GLY A 342 -9.75 33.96 7.68
CA GLY A 342 -10.52 33.51 8.84
C GLY A 342 -9.74 32.53 9.73
N ILE A 343 -8.95 31.64 9.14
CA ILE A 343 -8.04 30.75 9.87
C ILE A 343 -6.96 31.57 10.57
N PHE A 344 -6.30 32.50 9.88
CA PHE A 344 -5.25 33.33 10.47
C PHE A 344 -5.79 34.28 11.55
N ALA A 345 -6.99 34.83 11.36
CA ALA A 345 -7.65 35.68 12.36
C ALA A 345 -8.04 34.89 13.62
N ARG A 346 -8.48 33.63 13.48
CA ARG A 346 -8.93 32.81 14.61
C ARG A 346 -7.80 32.06 15.33
N TYR A 347 -6.77 31.64 14.60
CA TYR A 347 -5.72 30.75 15.10
C TYR A 347 -4.32 31.38 15.16
N GLY A 348 -4.16 32.61 14.66
CA GLY A 348 -2.92 33.38 14.73
C GLY A 348 -2.08 33.34 13.44
N SER A 349 -0.86 33.88 13.53
CA SER A 349 0.09 33.91 12.41
C SER A 349 0.49 32.50 11.95
N PRO A 350 0.91 32.30 10.69
CA PRO A 350 1.32 30.99 10.17
C PRO A 350 2.38 30.29 11.03
N SER A 351 3.32 31.05 11.62
CA SER A 351 4.35 30.50 12.50
C SER A 351 3.78 30.01 13.84
N THR A 352 2.83 30.74 14.43
CA THR A 352 2.16 30.30 15.67
C THR A 352 1.26 29.09 15.45
N LEU A 353 0.57 29.02 14.30
CA LEU A 353 -0.21 27.85 13.90
C LEU A 353 0.68 26.62 13.71
N ALA A 354 1.82 26.79 13.02
CA ALA A 354 2.80 25.71 12.81
C ALA A 354 3.40 25.22 14.13
N ARG A 355 3.75 26.13 15.04
CA ARG A 355 4.30 25.78 16.37
C ARG A 355 3.27 25.04 17.22
N ARG A 356 2.04 25.55 17.33
CA ARG A 356 0.94 24.86 18.05
C ARG A 356 0.61 23.50 17.44
N ALA A 357 0.62 23.40 16.12
CA ALA A 357 0.42 22.13 15.44
C ALA A 357 1.56 21.14 15.76
N TYR A 358 2.81 21.60 15.77
CA TYR A 358 3.97 20.79 16.14
C TYR A 358 3.92 20.34 17.61
N ASP A 359 3.63 21.25 18.53
CA ASP A 359 3.56 20.98 19.97
C ASP A 359 2.45 19.98 20.28
N SER A 360 1.26 20.17 19.69
CA SER A 360 0.12 19.26 19.82
C SER A 360 0.40 17.90 19.17
N PHE A 361 1.06 17.88 18.01
CA PHE A 361 1.44 16.65 17.32
C PHE A 361 2.51 15.85 18.08
N SER A 362 3.44 16.54 18.75
CA SER A 362 4.53 15.92 19.51
C SER A 362 4.15 15.53 20.94
N ALA A 363 3.00 16.01 21.42
CA ALA A 363 2.50 15.65 22.75
C ALA A 363 2.16 14.15 22.84
N PRO A 364 2.31 13.53 24.04
CA PRO A 364 1.95 12.13 24.26
C PRO A 364 0.52 11.85 23.80
N ALA A 365 0.32 10.68 23.16
CA ALA A 365 -0.98 10.28 22.68
C ALA A 365 -1.99 10.23 23.85
N PRO A 366 -3.11 10.96 23.80
CA PRO A 366 -4.12 10.88 24.84
C PRO A 366 -4.74 9.48 24.89
N ALA A 367 -5.27 9.10 26.06
CA ALA A 367 -6.05 7.88 26.23
C ALA A 367 -7.12 7.79 25.14
N ILE A 368 -7.26 6.62 24.52
CA ILE A 368 -8.13 6.52 23.36
C ILE A 368 -9.59 6.67 23.81
N PRO A 369 -10.33 7.69 23.33
CA PRO A 369 -11.67 7.97 23.83
C PRO A 369 -12.64 6.83 23.50
N THR A 370 -13.62 6.61 24.39
CA THR A 370 -14.73 5.67 24.19
C THR A 370 -15.48 5.96 22.89
N ASN A 371 -15.71 7.24 22.60
CA ASN A 371 -16.25 7.71 21.33
C ASN A 371 -15.13 7.95 20.31
N LEU A 372 -15.10 7.12 19.27
CA LEU A 372 -14.05 7.15 18.24
C LEU A 372 -14.10 8.40 17.35
N ASN A 373 -15.25 9.09 17.25
CA ASN A 373 -15.39 10.30 16.45
C ASN A 373 -14.44 11.40 16.94
N LYS A 374 -14.16 11.44 18.25
CA LYS A 374 -13.20 12.38 18.84
C LYS A 374 -11.78 12.19 18.32
N ARG A 375 -11.39 10.99 17.84
CA ARG A 375 -10.03 10.75 17.30
C ARG A 375 -9.75 11.57 16.04
N LEU A 376 -10.76 11.91 15.24
CA LEU A 376 -10.57 12.70 14.02
C LEU A 376 -10.19 14.17 14.31
N PHE A 377 -10.57 14.69 15.48
CA PHE A 377 -10.39 16.09 15.86
C PHE A 377 -9.21 16.34 16.82
N VAL A 378 -8.60 15.28 17.36
CA VAL A 378 -7.37 15.39 18.14
C VAL A 378 -6.17 15.42 17.19
N LEU A 379 -5.31 16.44 17.29
CA LEU A 379 -4.11 16.58 16.46
C LEU A 379 -2.87 16.01 17.18
N SER A 380 -2.75 14.69 17.27
CA SER A 380 -1.60 14.01 17.91
C SER A 380 -0.92 13.09 16.91
N GLY A 381 0.41 13.12 16.81
CA GLY A 381 1.20 12.19 16.00
C GLY A 381 1.22 10.77 16.52
N GLY A 382 0.52 10.47 17.62
CA GLY A 382 0.60 9.17 18.26
C GLY A 382 2.02 8.93 18.76
N GLN A 383 2.64 7.84 18.29
CA GLN A 383 4.04 7.50 18.58
C GLN A 383 4.99 7.81 17.41
N ARG A 384 4.55 8.58 16.41
CA ARG A 384 5.33 8.87 15.18
C ARG A 384 6.58 9.71 15.44
N VAL A 385 6.51 10.71 16.32
CA VAL A 385 7.66 11.59 16.59
C VAL A 385 8.85 10.84 17.19
N PRO A 386 8.67 9.99 18.22
CA PRO A 386 9.73 9.09 18.68
C PRO A 386 10.30 8.20 17.57
N GLN A 387 9.44 7.60 16.72
CA GLN A 387 9.85 6.75 15.60
C GLN A 387 10.77 7.50 14.62
N TRP A 388 10.35 8.69 14.19
CA TRP A 388 11.14 9.53 13.29
C TRP A 388 12.46 10.01 13.91
N LYS A 389 12.48 10.32 15.21
CA LYS A 389 13.73 10.69 15.90
C LYS A 389 14.74 9.55 15.91
N VAL A 390 14.28 8.31 16.13
CA VAL A 390 15.16 7.13 16.10
C VAL A 390 15.68 6.88 14.69
N ALA A 391 14.84 6.96 13.66
CA ALA A 391 15.28 6.84 12.26
C ALA A 391 16.31 7.91 11.89
N TRP A 392 16.09 9.15 12.33
CA TRP A 392 17.06 10.24 12.13
C TRP A 392 18.39 9.98 12.86
N HIS A 393 18.35 9.38 14.04
CA HIS A 393 19.56 8.97 14.76
C HIS A 393 20.31 7.83 14.08
N ASP A 394 19.59 6.91 13.44
CA ASP A 394 20.20 5.86 12.63
C ASP A 394 20.89 6.44 11.39
N PHE A 395 20.21 7.33 10.65
CA PHE A 395 20.82 8.05 9.53
C PHE A 395 22.11 8.80 9.94
N LYS A 396 22.11 9.49 11.09
CA LYS A 396 23.33 10.18 11.57
C LYS A 396 24.46 9.21 11.93
N ALA A 397 24.14 7.98 12.34
CA ALA A 397 25.14 6.95 12.60
C ALA A 397 25.66 6.32 11.29
N HIS A 398 24.81 6.24 10.26
CA HIS A 398 25.12 5.59 8.98
C HIS A 398 24.81 6.50 7.76
N PRO A 399 25.50 7.63 7.58
CA PRO A 399 25.04 8.72 6.71
C PRO A 399 25.10 8.44 5.19
N TRP A 400 25.87 7.46 4.74
CA TRP A 400 26.09 7.22 3.29
C TRP A 400 25.38 5.97 2.77
N LEU A 401 25.69 4.82 3.37
CA LEU A 401 25.12 3.52 2.95
C LEU A 401 23.84 3.17 3.71
N GLY A 402 23.59 3.83 4.84
CA GLY A 402 22.56 3.43 5.79
C GLY A 402 22.92 2.15 6.55
N SER A 403 22.07 1.78 7.50
CA SER A 403 22.22 0.60 8.37
C SER A 403 21.88 -0.74 7.68
N GLY A 404 21.31 -0.68 6.48
CA GLY A 404 20.87 -1.84 5.71
C GLY A 404 19.37 -2.06 5.76
N ALA A 405 18.82 -2.76 4.76
CA ALA A 405 17.36 -2.81 4.55
C ALA A 405 16.68 -3.66 5.63
N GLY A 406 15.60 -3.15 6.21
CA GLY A 406 14.86 -3.77 7.31
C GLY A 406 15.63 -3.84 8.64
N SER A 407 16.63 -2.98 8.83
CA SER A 407 17.42 -2.90 10.07
C SER A 407 16.83 -1.93 11.10
N TYR A 408 15.88 -1.08 10.71
CA TYR A 408 15.25 -0.09 11.58
C TYR A 408 14.64 -0.74 12.83
N HIS A 409 14.02 -1.92 12.70
CA HIS A 409 13.48 -2.64 13.83
C HIS A 409 14.54 -2.92 14.91
N ALA A 410 15.70 -3.47 14.52
CA ALA A 410 16.78 -3.77 15.47
C ALA A 410 17.30 -2.50 16.15
N TYR A 411 17.45 -1.41 15.40
CA TYR A 411 17.87 -0.12 15.94
C TYR A 411 16.83 0.51 16.87
N TRP A 412 15.55 0.40 16.53
CA TRP A 412 14.43 0.78 17.39
C TRP A 412 14.47 0.01 18.69
N LEU A 413 14.66 -1.31 18.66
CA LEU A 413 14.63 -2.10 19.88
C LEU A 413 15.70 -1.65 20.89
N GLN A 414 16.89 -1.29 20.42
CA GLN A 414 18.01 -0.84 21.26
C GLN A 414 17.80 0.57 21.84
N ARG A 415 17.15 1.47 21.09
CA ARG A 415 17.12 2.92 21.42
C ARG A 415 15.72 3.48 21.69
N ARG A 416 14.68 2.63 21.70
CA ARG A 416 13.30 3.09 21.86
C ARG A 416 13.07 3.72 23.24
N PRO A 417 12.38 4.86 23.31
CA PRO A 417 12.00 5.48 24.59
C PRO A 417 10.78 4.81 25.24
N ILE A 418 10.11 3.89 24.55
CA ILE A 418 8.88 3.23 24.99
C ILE A 418 8.95 1.72 24.73
N ALA A 419 8.35 0.93 25.62
CA ALA A 419 8.23 -0.53 25.48
C ALA A 419 7.14 -0.94 24.46
N ALA A 420 7.19 -0.37 23.26
CA ALA A 420 6.31 -0.74 22.14
C ALA A 420 7.16 -1.33 21.01
N PRO A 421 6.86 -2.56 20.54
CA PRO A 421 7.53 -3.12 19.37
C PRO A 421 7.07 -2.35 18.13
N VAL A 422 8.03 -1.79 17.39
CA VAL A 422 7.80 -1.09 16.13
C VAL A 422 8.75 -1.69 15.10
N LEU A 423 8.19 -2.11 13.96
CA LEU A 423 8.95 -2.69 12.86
C LEU A 423 9.50 -1.62 11.92
N ASP A 424 8.68 -0.60 11.63
CA ASP A 424 8.99 0.41 10.60
C ASP A 424 8.94 1.83 11.17
N ALA A 425 9.67 2.77 10.56
CA ALA A 425 9.73 4.16 11.02
C ALA A 425 8.44 4.95 10.73
N HIS A 426 7.52 4.36 9.98
CA HIS A 426 6.26 4.99 9.56
C HIS A 426 6.50 6.30 8.79
N SER A 427 7.47 6.24 7.89
CA SER A 427 7.75 7.25 6.87
C SER A 427 8.70 6.62 5.86
N LEU A 428 8.21 6.25 4.68
CA LEU A 428 9.01 5.63 3.62
C LEU A 428 10.30 6.41 3.37
N TYR A 429 10.23 7.75 3.32
CA TYR A 429 11.37 8.59 3.01
C TYR A 429 12.42 8.61 4.11
N LEU A 430 11.99 8.75 5.37
CA LEU A 430 12.94 8.82 6.49
C LEU A 430 13.53 7.45 6.81
N GLU A 431 12.73 6.40 6.67
CA GLU A 431 13.16 5.00 6.80
C GLU A 431 14.16 4.63 5.72
N THR A 432 13.84 4.90 4.45
CA THR A 432 14.77 4.68 3.35
C THR A 432 16.07 5.47 3.55
N LEU A 433 15.99 6.70 4.07
CA LEU A 433 17.18 7.50 4.36
C LEU A 433 18.04 6.89 5.48
N ALA A 434 17.41 6.34 6.52
CA ALA A 434 18.10 5.69 7.63
C ALA A 434 18.74 4.36 7.19
N GLU A 435 17.98 3.52 6.51
CA GLU A 435 18.39 2.17 6.16
C GLU A 435 19.27 2.10 4.92
N MET A 436 18.96 2.90 3.89
CA MET A 436 19.58 2.83 2.57
C MET A 436 20.42 4.07 2.22
N GLY A 437 20.48 5.04 3.12
CA GLY A 437 21.18 6.30 2.91
C GLY A 437 20.58 7.19 1.81
N PRO A 438 21.29 8.28 1.45
CA PRO A 438 20.86 9.21 0.40
C PRO A 438 20.72 8.55 -0.98
N VAL A 439 21.49 7.50 -1.24
CA VAL A 439 21.44 6.76 -2.51
C VAL A 439 20.10 6.04 -2.66
N GLY A 440 19.69 5.26 -1.65
CA GLY A 440 18.39 4.59 -1.65
C GLY A 440 17.23 5.58 -1.76
N LEU A 441 17.31 6.70 -1.03
CA LEU A 441 16.30 7.75 -1.09
C LEU A 441 16.19 8.36 -2.50
N ALA A 442 17.33 8.63 -3.15
CA ALA A 442 17.36 9.16 -4.51
C ALA A 442 16.75 8.19 -5.52
N LEU A 443 16.98 6.88 -5.36
CA LEU A 443 16.42 5.85 -6.24
C LEU A 443 14.89 5.77 -6.10
N VAL A 444 14.36 5.67 -4.87
CA VAL A 444 12.91 5.57 -4.65
C VAL A 444 12.19 6.86 -5.03
N VAL A 445 12.72 8.03 -4.66
CA VAL A 445 12.14 9.33 -5.03
C VAL A 445 12.21 9.52 -6.55
N GLY A 446 13.35 9.19 -7.17
CA GLY A 446 13.51 9.23 -8.62
C GLY A 446 12.45 8.40 -9.33
N ALA A 447 12.21 7.17 -8.88
CA ALA A 447 11.16 6.31 -9.41
C ALA A 447 9.77 6.96 -9.25
N LEU A 448 9.46 7.49 -8.07
CA LEU A 448 8.16 8.14 -7.81
C LEU A 448 7.95 9.43 -8.62
N LEU A 449 9.01 10.12 -9.04
CA LEU A 449 8.90 11.33 -9.86
C LEU A 449 8.59 11.04 -11.34
N MET A 450 8.91 9.85 -11.87
CA MET A 450 8.72 9.55 -13.29
C MET A 450 7.25 9.65 -13.75
N PRO A 451 6.25 9.08 -13.02
CA PRO A 451 4.85 9.24 -13.37
C PRO A 451 4.34 10.68 -13.27
N ILE A 452 4.89 11.50 -12.36
CA ILE A 452 4.53 12.93 -12.22
C ILE A 452 4.92 13.70 -13.48
N ILE A 453 6.15 13.49 -13.97
CA ILE A 453 6.63 14.12 -15.20
C ILE A 453 5.72 13.74 -16.38
N ALA A 454 5.30 12.47 -16.47
CA ALA A 454 4.39 12.01 -17.51
C ALA A 454 2.98 12.62 -17.37
N ALA A 455 2.45 12.74 -16.16
CA ALA A 455 1.16 13.35 -15.88
C ALA A 455 1.12 14.84 -16.29
N VAL A 456 2.16 15.61 -15.95
CA VAL A 456 2.26 17.03 -16.33
C VAL A 456 2.27 17.20 -17.85
N ARG A 457 3.01 16.35 -18.57
CA ARG A 457 3.08 16.37 -20.04
C ARG A 457 1.75 15.98 -20.71
N THR A 458 0.92 15.19 -20.04
CA THR A 458 -0.32 14.64 -20.60
C THR A 458 -1.59 15.14 -19.92
N ARG A 459 -1.51 16.23 -19.15
CA ARG A 459 -2.62 16.81 -18.35
C ARG A 459 -3.93 17.07 -19.10
N HIS A 460 -3.88 17.17 -20.43
CA HIS A 460 -5.05 17.38 -21.29
C HIS A 460 -5.84 16.09 -21.55
N ARG A 461 -5.26 14.91 -21.30
CA ARG A 461 -5.90 13.60 -21.54
C ARG A 461 -6.90 13.29 -20.41
N SER A 462 -7.98 12.58 -20.78
CA SER A 462 -8.99 12.15 -19.80
C SER A 462 -8.39 11.22 -18.74
N LEU A 463 -8.87 11.32 -17.51
CA LEU A 463 -8.47 10.54 -16.33
C LEU A 463 -7.03 10.75 -15.82
N VAL A 464 -6.19 11.55 -16.49
CA VAL A 464 -4.84 11.89 -16.00
C VAL A 464 -4.88 12.69 -14.71
N ALA A 465 -5.72 13.74 -14.62
CA ALA A 465 -5.83 14.53 -13.39
C ALA A 465 -6.29 13.71 -12.16
N PRO A 466 -7.34 12.87 -12.24
CA PRO A 466 -7.69 11.96 -11.14
C PRO A 466 -6.56 11.01 -10.76
N ALA A 467 -5.94 10.34 -11.75
CA ALA A 467 -4.83 9.41 -11.50
C ALA A 467 -3.63 10.12 -10.85
N PHE A 468 -3.32 11.33 -11.27
CA PHE A 468 -2.28 12.17 -10.67
C PHE A 468 -2.62 12.54 -9.22
N GLY A 469 -3.86 12.95 -8.94
CA GLY A 469 -4.32 13.24 -7.58
C GLY A 469 -4.22 12.02 -6.67
N THR A 470 -4.65 10.85 -7.15
CA THR A 470 -4.50 9.56 -6.46
C THR A 470 -3.05 9.24 -6.15
N TYR A 471 -2.16 9.42 -7.12
CA TYR A 471 -0.73 9.17 -6.96
C TYR A 471 -0.08 10.12 -5.96
N CYS A 472 -0.43 11.41 -5.99
CA CYS A 472 0.04 12.40 -5.02
C CYS A 472 -0.47 12.12 -3.60
N ALA A 473 -1.70 11.63 -3.45
CA ALA A 473 -2.24 11.22 -2.16
C ALA A 473 -1.41 10.08 -1.54
N TYR A 474 -1.09 9.06 -2.33
CA TYR A 474 -0.21 7.98 -1.89
C TYR A 474 1.18 8.49 -1.48
N MET A 475 1.83 9.31 -2.31
CA MET A 475 3.17 9.83 -1.98
C MET A 475 3.20 10.62 -0.67
N LEU A 476 2.17 11.44 -0.42
CA LEU A 476 2.08 12.17 0.85
C LEU A 476 1.88 11.21 2.04
N HIS A 477 0.98 10.23 1.89
CA HIS A 477 0.67 9.27 2.96
C HIS A 477 1.86 8.35 3.27
N ALA A 478 2.57 7.88 2.23
CA ALA A 478 3.78 7.08 2.38
C ALA A 478 4.89 7.84 3.11
N GLY A 479 4.85 9.18 3.12
CA GLY A 479 5.76 10.01 3.90
C GLY A 479 5.47 10.03 5.41
N VAL A 480 4.29 9.58 5.85
CA VAL A 480 3.84 9.65 7.25
C VAL A 480 3.32 8.31 7.81
N ASP A 481 3.29 7.28 6.98
CA ASP A 481 2.89 5.92 7.31
C ASP A 481 3.72 4.89 6.52
N TRP A 482 3.61 3.62 6.89
CA TRP A 482 4.37 2.49 6.33
C TRP A 482 3.64 1.83 5.14
N ASP A 483 3.10 2.65 4.23
CA ASP A 483 2.30 2.16 3.09
C ASP A 483 3.09 1.21 2.17
N TRP A 484 4.41 1.35 2.15
CA TRP A 484 5.32 0.52 1.36
C TRP A 484 5.26 -0.96 1.73
N GLU A 485 4.92 -1.33 2.98
CA GLU A 485 4.88 -2.75 3.37
C GLU A 485 3.54 -3.41 3.09
N MET A 486 2.55 -2.60 2.75
CA MET A 486 1.24 -3.05 2.31
C MET A 486 1.21 -3.15 0.79
N LEU A 487 1.57 -4.33 0.26
CA LEU A 487 1.59 -4.61 -1.17
C LEU A 487 0.31 -4.18 -1.89
N ALA A 488 -0.86 -4.40 -1.30
CA ALA A 488 -2.12 -3.97 -1.91
C ALA A 488 -2.19 -2.46 -2.16
N VAL A 489 -1.69 -1.64 -1.23
CA VAL A 489 -1.70 -0.17 -1.34
C VAL A 489 -0.64 0.31 -2.33
N THR A 490 0.59 -0.18 -2.19
CA THR A 490 1.69 0.23 -3.07
C THR A 490 1.50 -0.29 -4.50
N ALA A 491 0.88 -1.46 -4.69
CA ALA A 491 0.49 -1.95 -6.01
C ALA A 491 -0.46 -0.98 -6.72
N VAL A 492 -1.44 -0.41 -6.02
CA VAL A 492 -2.33 0.63 -6.60
C VAL A 492 -1.50 1.81 -7.08
N ALA A 493 -0.57 2.32 -6.28
CA ALA A 493 0.29 3.43 -6.65
C ALA A 493 1.16 3.11 -7.88
N VAL A 494 1.78 1.92 -7.91
CA VAL A 494 2.60 1.45 -9.05
C VAL A 494 1.76 1.32 -10.32
N LEU A 495 0.56 0.73 -10.24
CA LEU A 495 -0.34 0.58 -11.39
C LEU A 495 -0.88 1.92 -11.88
N VAL A 496 -1.25 2.84 -10.98
CA VAL A 496 -1.66 4.21 -11.33
C VAL A 496 -0.50 4.96 -11.98
N GLY A 497 0.72 4.84 -11.44
CA GLY A 497 1.93 5.42 -12.02
C GLY A 497 2.24 4.88 -13.42
N ALA A 498 2.14 3.56 -13.61
CA ALA A 498 2.28 2.93 -14.92
C ALA A 498 1.17 3.36 -15.90
N ALA A 499 -0.06 3.59 -15.44
CA ALA A 499 -1.13 4.15 -16.27
C ALA A 499 -0.80 5.58 -16.74
N LEU A 500 -0.25 6.43 -15.87
CA LEU A 500 0.19 7.79 -16.22
C LEU A 500 1.31 7.78 -17.27
N LEU A 501 2.29 6.89 -17.11
CA LEU A 501 3.36 6.67 -18.08
C LEU A 501 2.81 6.13 -19.42
N GLY A 502 1.91 5.15 -19.36
CA GLY A 502 1.28 4.53 -20.53
C GLY A 502 0.46 5.52 -21.37
N VAL A 503 -0.22 6.50 -20.75
CA VAL A 503 -0.92 7.59 -21.46
C VAL A 503 0.03 8.45 -22.28
N ALA A 504 1.26 8.62 -21.81
CA ALA A 504 2.26 9.45 -22.47
C ALA A 504 2.94 8.78 -23.66
N ARG A 505 2.61 7.53 -24.00
CA ARG A 505 3.23 6.82 -25.12
C ARG A 505 2.54 7.16 -26.44
N PRO A 506 3.29 7.63 -27.45
CA PRO A 506 2.73 7.83 -28.78
C PRO A 506 2.61 6.48 -29.51
N ASP A 507 1.67 6.39 -30.45
CA ASP A 507 1.38 5.14 -31.17
C ASP A 507 2.54 4.70 -32.10
N ASP A 508 3.47 5.60 -32.42
CA ASP A 508 4.61 5.47 -33.34
C ASP A 508 5.96 5.15 -32.67
N ALA A 509 6.01 5.00 -31.35
CA ALA A 509 7.24 4.67 -30.64
C ALA A 509 7.88 3.38 -31.17
N ARG A 510 9.20 3.38 -31.35
CA ARG A 510 9.93 2.23 -31.89
C ARG A 510 9.82 1.03 -30.94
N PRO A 511 9.53 -0.17 -31.44
CA PRO A 511 9.55 -1.38 -30.62
C PRO A 511 10.96 -1.67 -30.11
N LEU A 512 11.05 -2.32 -28.95
CA LEU A 512 12.31 -2.84 -28.44
C LEU A 512 12.97 -3.81 -29.43
N SER A 513 14.31 -3.74 -29.52
CA SER A 513 15.10 -4.69 -30.31
C SER A 513 14.94 -6.12 -29.79
N ILE A 514 15.19 -7.12 -30.64
CA ILE A 514 15.13 -8.53 -30.23
C ILE A 514 16.13 -8.85 -29.12
N THR A 515 17.30 -8.20 -29.12
CA THR A 515 18.32 -8.33 -28.07
C THR A 515 17.84 -7.78 -26.74
N ALA A 516 17.24 -6.59 -26.72
CA ALA A 516 16.68 -6.00 -25.51
C ALA A 516 15.48 -6.80 -24.98
N ARG A 517 14.67 -7.38 -25.88
CA ARG A 517 13.58 -8.29 -25.50
C ARG A 517 14.12 -9.57 -24.88
N GLY A 518 15.15 -10.18 -25.47
CA GLY A 518 15.82 -11.35 -24.92
C GLY A 518 16.38 -11.07 -23.53
N ALA A 519 17.08 -9.95 -23.36
CA ALA A 519 17.59 -9.52 -22.07
C ALA A 519 16.49 -9.32 -21.02
N LEU A 520 15.36 -8.70 -21.38
CA LEU A 520 14.23 -8.52 -20.48
C LEU A 520 13.56 -9.84 -20.09
N VAL A 521 13.41 -10.79 -21.03
CA VAL A 521 12.88 -12.13 -20.74
C VAL A 521 13.80 -12.89 -19.80
N ILE A 522 15.13 -12.84 -20.04
CA ILE A 522 16.12 -13.46 -19.16
C ILE A 522 16.08 -12.81 -17.77
N ALA A 523 15.95 -11.48 -17.69
CA ALA A 523 15.81 -10.78 -16.42
C ALA A 523 14.54 -11.19 -15.67
N CYS A 524 13.39 -11.29 -16.35
CA CYS A 524 12.14 -11.80 -15.75
C CYS A 524 12.28 -13.25 -15.28
N ALA A 525 12.98 -14.11 -16.04
CA ALA A 525 13.23 -15.50 -15.66
C ALA A 525 14.13 -15.60 -14.42
N GLY A 526 15.24 -14.83 -14.39
CA GLY A 526 16.14 -14.77 -13.24
C GLY A 526 15.45 -14.23 -11.98
N ALA A 527 14.68 -13.16 -12.11
CA ALA A 527 13.85 -12.62 -11.04
C ALA A 527 12.80 -13.64 -10.55
N SER A 528 12.18 -14.40 -11.47
CA SER A 528 11.23 -15.45 -11.12
C SER A 528 11.90 -16.59 -10.36
N ALA A 529 13.11 -16.99 -10.76
CA ALA A 529 13.88 -18.00 -10.03
C ALA A 529 14.22 -17.55 -8.61
N PHE A 530 14.64 -16.28 -8.43
CA PHE A 530 14.87 -15.71 -7.11
C PHE A 530 13.58 -15.69 -6.25
N ALA A 531 12.47 -15.20 -6.81
CA ALA A 531 11.18 -15.19 -6.13
C ALA A 531 10.69 -16.60 -5.76
N PHE A 532 10.97 -17.60 -6.61
CA PHE A 532 10.63 -18.99 -6.36
C PHE A 532 11.43 -19.58 -5.19
N VAL A 533 12.73 -19.28 -5.09
CA VAL A 533 13.56 -19.70 -3.94
C VAL A 533 13.05 -19.07 -2.64
N GLY A 534 12.77 -17.77 -2.65
CA GLY A 534 12.17 -17.06 -1.51
C GLY A 534 10.81 -17.66 -1.11
N LEU A 535 9.95 -17.95 -2.09
CA LEU A 535 8.65 -18.59 -1.87
C LEU A 535 8.78 -19.94 -1.15
N LEU A 536 9.68 -20.82 -1.63
CA LEU A 536 9.89 -22.13 -1.03
C LEU A 536 10.43 -22.04 0.40
N SER A 537 11.37 -21.12 0.65
CA SER A 537 11.90 -20.86 1.99
C SER A 537 10.82 -20.34 2.94
N ASN A 538 10.10 -19.29 2.55
CA ASN A 538 9.10 -18.64 3.39
C ASN A 538 7.89 -19.56 3.66
N THR A 539 7.48 -20.34 2.66
CA THR A 539 6.40 -21.32 2.82
C THR A 539 6.82 -22.45 3.76
N ALA A 540 8.05 -22.96 3.62
CA ALA A 540 8.58 -23.98 4.53
C ALA A 540 8.67 -23.45 5.98
N LEU A 541 9.11 -22.21 6.17
CA LEU A 541 9.16 -21.58 7.49
C LEU A 541 7.77 -21.39 8.10
N ALA A 542 6.80 -20.91 7.31
CA ALA A 542 5.41 -20.76 7.76
C ALA A 542 4.77 -22.11 8.12
N ASN A 543 5.00 -23.15 7.31
CA ASN A 543 4.54 -24.51 7.60
C ASN A 543 5.17 -25.07 8.88
N SER A 544 6.46 -24.81 9.11
CA SER A 544 7.15 -25.21 10.34
C SER A 544 6.54 -24.56 11.58
N ARG A 545 6.25 -23.26 11.54
CA ARG A 545 5.57 -22.52 12.61
C ARG A 545 4.16 -23.04 12.88
N ASN A 546 3.38 -23.27 11.82
CA ASN A 546 2.04 -23.84 11.94
C ASN A 546 2.07 -25.26 12.53
N ALA A 547 3.06 -26.07 12.14
CA ALA A 547 3.26 -27.41 12.68
C ALA A 547 3.72 -27.37 14.15
N THR A 548 4.52 -26.38 14.55
CA THR A 548 4.94 -26.16 15.94
C THR A 548 3.73 -25.78 16.81
N ALA A 549 2.89 -24.87 16.34
CA ALA A 549 1.65 -24.48 17.01
C ALA A 549 0.64 -25.64 17.14
N ALA A 550 0.70 -26.62 16.23
CA ALA A 550 -0.10 -27.84 16.27
C ALA A 550 0.62 -29.02 16.97
N GLU A 551 1.76 -28.77 17.62
CA GLU A 551 2.59 -29.77 18.33
C GLU A 551 3.08 -30.94 17.45
N ARG A 552 3.14 -30.73 16.12
CA ARG A 552 3.62 -31.71 15.13
C ARG A 552 5.13 -31.60 14.93
N TRP A 553 5.89 -31.96 15.95
CA TRP A 553 7.34 -31.72 16.03
C TRP A 553 8.16 -32.26 14.85
N ARG A 554 7.88 -33.48 14.37
CA ARG A 554 8.60 -34.07 13.22
C ARG A 554 8.39 -33.28 11.93
N ALA A 555 7.15 -32.86 11.67
CA ALA A 555 6.83 -32.04 10.51
C ALA A 555 7.48 -30.65 10.64
N ALA A 556 7.38 -30.03 11.82
CA ALA A 556 7.99 -28.74 12.11
C ALA A 556 9.51 -28.76 11.87
N ALA A 557 10.23 -29.75 12.39
CA ALA A 557 11.68 -29.88 12.19
C ALA A 557 12.04 -30.15 10.72
N SER A 558 11.26 -30.98 10.01
CA SER A 558 11.46 -31.26 8.58
C SER A 558 11.31 -29.99 7.73
N ASP A 559 10.27 -29.20 7.99
CA ASP A 559 10.01 -27.96 7.25
C ASP A 559 11.01 -26.84 7.63
N ALA A 560 11.46 -26.77 8.88
CA ALA A 560 12.54 -25.87 9.28
C ALA A 560 13.85 -26.20 8.53
N ARG A 561 14.21 -27.48 8.40
CA ARG A 561 15.36 -27.92 7.59
C ARG A 561 15.18 -27.61 6.11
N LYS A 562 13.96 -27.71 5.57
CA LYS A 562 13.67 -27.27 4.19
C LYS A 562 13.93 -25.77 4.04
N ALA A 563 13.46 -24.94 4.98
CA ALA A 563 13.74 -23.50 4.96
C ALA A 563 15.25 -23.21 4.96
N ILE A 564 16.02 -23.91 5.81
CA ILE A 564 17.49 -23.80 5.85
C ILE A 564 18.13 -24.19 4.51
N ARG A 565 17.64 -25.25 3.84
CA ARG A 565 18.18 -25.67 2.53
C ARG A 565 17.93 -24.64 1.42
N TRP A 566 16.77 -24.00 1.41
CA TRP A 566 16.41 -23.01 0.39
C TRP A 566 16.98 -21.62 0.68
N ALA A 567 17.19 -21.27 1.95
CA ALA A 567 17.78 -20.00 2.37
C ALA A 567 18.87 -20.21 3.44
N PRO A 568 20.03 -20.79 3.08
CA PRO A 568 21.13 -21.05 4.03
C PRO A 568 21.76 -19.78 4.60
N TRP A 569 21.51 -18.62 3.98
CA TRP A 569 21.91 -17.30 4.47
C TRP A 569 21.00 -16.78 5.59
N SER A 570 19.77 -17.28 5.72
CA SER A 570 18.78 -16.77 6.68
C SER A 570 18.94 -17.40 8.07
N SER A 571 18.85 -16.57 9.12
CA SER A 571 18.84 -17.04 10.50
C SER A 571 17.49 -17.66 10.91
N ALA A 572 16.40 -17.31 10.24
CA ALA A 572 15.04 -17.67 10.66
C ALA A 572 14.77 -19.18 10.64
N GLY A 573 15.33 -19.91 9.66
CA GLY A 573 15.22 -21.37 9.61
C GLY A 573 15.98 -22.06 10.75
N TRP A 574 17.14 -21.52 11.15
CA TRP A 574 17.92 -22.01 12.28
C TRP A 574 17.25 -21.70 13.62
N GLN A 575 16.69 -20.50 13.78
CA GLN A 575 15.88 -20.12 14.94
C GLN A 575 14.71 -21.09 15.11
N GLN A 576 13.91 -21.29 14.05
CA GLN A 576 12.75 -22.18 14.11
C GLN A 576 13.13 -23.63 14.43
N LEU A 577 14.22 -24.14 13.86
CA LEU A 577 14.70 -25.49 14.16
C LEU A 577 15.13 -25.61 15.63
N GLY A 578 15.84 -24.60 16.14
CA GLY A 578 16.26 -24.53 17.54
C GLY A 578 15.07 -24.46 18.51
N GLU A 579 14.06 -23.65 18.22
CA GLU A 579 12.82 -23.58 19.00
C GLU A 579 12.11 -24.95 19.06
N VAL A 580 11.98 -25.62 17.91
CA VAL A 580 11.39 -26.96 17.82
C VAL A 580 12.19 -28.00 18.61
N GLN A 581 13.51 -27.89 18.62
CA GLN A 581 14.41 -28.76 19.41
C GLN A 581 14.30 -28.46 20.91
N LEU A 582 14.22 -27.19 21.28
CA LEU A 582 14.07 -26.72 22.66
C LEU A 582 12.76 -27.24 23.26
N GLN A 583 11.64 -27.14 22.52
CA GLN A 583 10.34 -27.67 22.96
C GLN A 583 10.34 -29.21 23.10
N GLN A 584 11.21 -29.92 22.39
CA GLN A 584 11.40 -31.36 22.52
C GLN A 584 12.43 -31.74 23.60
N GLY A 585 13.00 -30.78 24.33
CA GLY A 585 14.05 -31.01 25.33
C GLY A 585 15.43 -31.37 24.75
N GLN A 586 15.65 -31.23 23.44
CA GLN A 586 16.92 -31.52 22.76
C GLN A 586 17.89 -30.33 22.89
N LEU A 587 18.37 -30.08 24.11
CA LEU A 587 19.09 -28.85 24.46
C LEU A 587 20.41 -28.65 23.71
N GLU A 588 21.20 -29.70 23.48
CA GLU A 588 22.47 -29.59 22.74
C GLU A 588 22.26 -29.24 21.27
N ASP A 589 21.30 -29.90 20.63
CA ASP A 589 20.95 -29.64 19.24
C ASP A 589 20.36 -28.23 19.08
N ALA A 590 19.49 -27.81 20.01
CA ALA A 590 18.94 -26.46 20.04
C ALA A 590 20.05 -25.40 20.16
N ARG A 591 21.01 -25.57 21.09
CA ARG A 591 22.17 -24.68 21.22
C ARG A 591 23.00 -24.60 19.93
N SER A 592 23.22 -25.73 19.27
CA SER A 592 23.92 -25.78 17.98
C SER A 592 23.18 -24.99 16.90
N SER A 593 21.86 -25.18 16.79
CA SER A 593 21.01 -24.45 15.85
C SER A 593 20.99 -22.94 16.14
N PHE A 594 20.81 -22.52 17.40
CA PHE A 594 20.82 -21.10 17.77
C PHE A 594 22.17 -20.44 17.50
N ARG A 595 23.29 -21.10 17.79
CA ARG A 595 24.63 -20.57 17.44
C ARG A 595 24.81 -20.40 15.94
N LYS A 596 24.29 -21.32 15.12
CA LYS A 596 24.30 -21.18 13.66
C LYS A 596 23.41 -20.02 13.20
N GLY A 597 22.26 -19.81 13.84
CA GLY A 597 21.41 -18.64 13.62
C GLY A 597 22.12 -17.32 13.96
N LEU A 598 22.77 -17.26 15.13
CA LEU A 598 23.54 -16.09 15.59
C LEU A 598 24.76 -15.79 14.71
N ALA A 599 25.37 -16.80 14.10
CA ALA A 599 26.43 -16.60 13.12
C ALA A 599 25.93 -15.91 11.83
N LYS A 600 24.61 -15.82 11.61
CA LYS A 600 23.99 -15.10 10.49
C LYS A 600 23.40 -13.76 10.92
N SER A 601 22.82 -13.71 12.12
CA SER A 601 22.19 -12.50 12.68
C SER A 601 22.65 -12.31 14.12
N PRO A 602 23.85 -11.74 14.35
CA PRO A 602 24.42 -11.56 15.70
C PRO A 602 23.63 -10.55 16.54
N ASP A 603 22.88 -9.66 15.90
CA ASP A 603 22.10 -8.60 16.56
C ASP A 603 20.64 -9.00 16.83
N ASN A 604 20.28 -10.27 16.58
CA ASN A 604 18.93 -10.77 16.87
C ASN A 604 18.82 -11.15 18.35
N TRP A 605 18.12 -10.31 19.12
CA TRP A 605 17.91 -10.51 20.56
C TRP A 605 17.11 -11.78 20.89
N GLU A 606 16.15 -12.18 20.04
CA GLU A 606 15.34 -13.39 20.24
C GLU A 606 16.22 -14.64 20.21
N LEU A 607 17.15 -14.71 19.25
CA LEU A 607 18.12 -15.81 19.16
C LEU A 607 19.04 -15.89 20.38
N TRP A 608 19.43 -14.74 20.95
CA TRP A 608 20.21 -14.72 22.21
C TRP A 608 19.37 -15.17 23.40
N LEU A 609 18.10 -14.77 23.46
CA LEU A 609 17.17 -15.19 24.49
C LEU A 609 16.91 -16.70 24.43
N ASP A 610 16.65 -17.24 23.24
CA ASP A 610 16.45 -18.66 23.01
C ASP A 610 17.69 -19.49 23.34
N LEU A 611 18.89 -18.97 23.01
CA LEU A 611 20.15 -19.57 23.41
C LEU A 611 20.29 -19.59 24.95
N ALA A 612 19.84 -18.54 25.64
CA ALA A 612 19.84 -18.49 27.10
C ALA A 612 18.89 -19.53 27.70
N PHE A 613 17.70 -19.74 27.11
CA PHE A 613 16.77 -20.80 27.53
C PHE A 613 17.31 -22.21 27.29
N ALA A 614 18.09 -22.42 26.22
CA ALA A 614 18.69 -23.71 25.92
C ALA A 614 20.01 -24.00 26.69
N SER A 615 20.52 -23.03 27.47
CA SER A 615 21.83 -23.09 28.13
C SER A 615 21.73 -23.08 29.66
N SER A 616 22.84 -23.40 30.34
CA SER A 616 22.97 -23.33 31.80
C SER A 616 24.26 -22.61 32.23
N GLY A 617 24.35 -22.25 33.52
CA GLY A 617 25.54 -21.63 34.11
C GLY A 617 25.97 -20.33 33.42
N GLN A 618 27.28 -20.18 33.23
CA GLN A 618 27.89 -18.97 32.66
C GLN A 618 27.42 -18.67 31.23
N ALA A 619 27.21 -19.71 30.42
CA ALA A 619 26.75 -19.55 29.04
C ALA A 619 25.34 -18.93 28.97
N ARG A 620 24.44 -19.37 29.86
CA ARG A 620 23.10 -18.77 30.00
C ARG A 620 23.18 -17.29 30.39
N HIS A 621 24.04 -16.97 31.37
CA HIS A 621 24.21 -15.60 31.84
C HIS A 621 24.72 -14.67 30.71
N GLN A 622 25.74 -15.09 29.97
CA GLN A 622 26.27 -14.33 28.84
C GLN A 622 25.24 -14.12 27.72
N ALA A 623 24.51 -15.17 27.34
CA ALA A 623 23.49 -15.07 26.29
C ALA A 623 22.35 -14.11 26.70
N ALA A 624 21.91 -14.18 27.95
CA ALA A 624 20.89 -13.28 28.47
C ALA A 624 21.34 -11.81 28.56
N LEU A 625 22.60 -11.55 28.93
CA LEU A 625 23.16 -10.19 28.90
C LEU A 625 23.19 -9.61 27.48
N GLN A 626 23.46 -10.45 26.47
CA GLN A 626 23.40 -10.02 25.08
C GLN A 626 21.98 -9.69 24.64
N ALA A 627 21.01 -10.53 24.99
CA ALA A 627 19.59 -10.25 24.74
C ALA A 627 19.15 -8.93 25.40
N LEU A 628 19.54 -8.70 26.67
CA LEU A 628 19.30 -7.46 27.43
C LEU A 628 19.90 -6.23 26.76
N ARG A 629 21.10 -6.34 26.18
CA ARG A 629 21.75 -5.23 25.48
C ARG A 629 21.03 -4.86 24.19
N LEU A 630 20.49 -5.86 23.48
CA LEU A 630 19.83 -5.68 22.20
C LEU A 630 18.36 -5.27 22.34
N ASP A 631 17.68 -5.74 23.39
CA ASP A 631 16.34 -5.26 23.78
C ASP A 631 16.25 -5.02 25.31
N PRO A 632 16.57 -3.80 25.78
CA PRO A 632 16.53 -3.48 27.21
C PRO A 632 15.12 -3.44 27.83
N LEU A 633 14.07 -3.32 27.00
CA LEU A 633 12.70 -3.03 27.41
C LEU A 633 11.71 -4.17 27.12
N ALA A 634 12.18 -5.34 26.65
CA ALA A 634 11.31 -6.48 26.37
C ALA A 634 10.68 -7.04 27.66
N PRO A 635 9.37 -7.31 27.69
CA PRO A 635 8.70 -7.93 28.84
C PRO A 635 9.27 -9.31 29.21
N GLU A 636 9.60 -10.11 28.21
CA GLU A 636 10.16 -11.46 28.35
C GLU A 636 11.54 -11.42 29.01
N ILE A 637 12.28 -10.36 28.75
CA ILE A 637 13.59 -10.09 29.33
C ILE A 637 13.48 -9.69 30.81
N ALA A 638 12.35 -9.13 31.27
CA ALA A 638 12.14 -8.84 32.69
C ALA A 638 12.13 -10.12 33.55
N GLN A 639 11.57 -11.22 33.01
CA GLN A 639 11.59 -12.52 33.69
C GLN A 639 13.02 -13.09 33.76
N VAL A 640 13.79 -12.93 32.68
CA VAL A 640 15.21 -13.34 32.65
C VAL A 640 16.06 -12.50 33.59
N ARG A 641 15.81 -11.18 33.66
CA ARG A 641 16.47 -10.25 34.59
C ARG A 641 16.23 -10.65 36.05
N ALA A 642 14.98 -10.97 36.39
CA ALA A 642 14.62 -11.49 37.71
C ALA A 642 15.29 -12.84 38.02
N GLY A 643 15.33 -13.76 37.05
CA GLY A 643 15.98 -15.07 37.19
C GLY A 643 17.51 -15.03 37.28
N LEU A 644 18.15 -13.93 36.87
CA LEU A 644 19.60 -13.72 36.95
C LEU A 644 20.06 -12.86 38.14
N GLY A 645 19.12 -12.40 38.98
CA GLY A 645 19.44 -11.54 40.12
C GLY A 645 19.96 -10.15 39.73
N LEU A 646 19.75 -9.72 38.48
CA LEU A 646 20.14 -8.40 38.01
C LEU A 646 19.03 -7.41 38.40
N GLY A 647 19.32 -6.46 39.29
CA GLY A 647 18.37 -5.43 39.69
C GLY A 647 17.90 -4.57 38.51
N ALA A 648 16.75 -3.90 38.65
CA ALA A 648 16.16 -3.07 37.60
C ALA A 648 16.93 -1.77 37.25
N GLY A 649 18.16 -1.59 37.75
CA GLY A 649 18.95 -0.37 37.57
C GLY A 649 20.41 -0.67 37.22
N GLY A 650 20.90 0.01 36.18
CA GLY A 650 22.27 -0.06 35.67
C GLY A 650 22.31 0.42 34.23
#